data_AF-A0AA37HWY7-F1
#
_entry.id   AF-A0AA37HWY7-F1
#
_cell.length_a   1.000
_cell.length_b   1.000
_cell.length_c   1.000
_cell.angle_alpha   90.00
_cell.angle_beta   90.00
_cell.angle_gamma   90.00
#
_symmetry.space_group_name_H-M   'P 1'
#
loop_
_entity.id
_entity.type
_entity.pdbx_description
1 polymer ?
#
loop_
_entity_poly.entity_id
_entity_poly.type
_entity_poly.pdbx_seq_one_letter_code
_entity_poly.pdbx_strand_id
1 'polypeptide(L)'
;MKYSYILFSTLLVSQSALSQNEVNITLQNGKIDNFQTANLNSIEFNQDQITVNPINGNTITYDGNVSQIKFKKIAEGNITISEAKGWLESAYAEWAIMKGAESYNVYIKGGNINEYKQIDNELVRQYTDYVRADVVGLQAGDYQLRIVPVINGKEVENKASETDVLTVKGYTRSGFAHLNYSGVGAYKDDGTLKENAVVVYVNANNAKTVTANLSSGTFTGLQSILSALEKGNVTNPVAIRIIGCIKDGQLDSYGSSEEGVQIKGKKANSELNLTIEGIGEDATIKGFGFLVRNSKSVEFRNLGIMRQMDDGISLDTNNSNIWVHHIDVFYGKSGSGDHAKGDGSIDVKSDSKYVTIDNCHFWDSGKSSMCGMKSETGPNYITYHHNWFDHSDSRHARIRTMSVHMWNNYFDGNSKYGVGVTTGSDAFVEANYFRNCKFPMLTSLQGNDVYDGSSSYKLDNATFSNETGGSIKSYGNKIVCTNNTVSYWPYGASTLLTKGKEVTAESLNIDTKTNFDAYEASSRDEKVPDIVKALSGEDTYNNFDTDTSLMYSYTPNAAEDVPSIVTGYYGAGRLNHGDLQYTFSDSEDTSSDVNTSLANLIDNYTGLSANSDQQPSANTQDGDSTSNDQTDQDTNQAITKSLICSFDKTGVPSNPLFTVIGNGSNSKGTATYNGTTYSTCLKMEGSTSIKFTTTKEMELTLVFGDNETASFKLNGTSYTGNTSIYKITISPDSYEIKKKDSRNLFLITLE
;
A
#
# COMPACT_ATOMS: atom_id res chain seq x y z
N MET A 1 -17.48 -32.26 16.05
CA MET A 1 -16.64 -32.97 17.05
C MET A 1 -16.55 -34.44 16.66
N LYS A 2 -15.34 -35.03 16.71
CA LYS A 2 -14.90 -36.39 16.33
C LYS A 2 -14.26 -36.55 14.93
N TYR A 3 -12.96 -36.24 14.90
CA TYR A 3 -11.82 -36.91 14.24
C TYR A 3 -12.05 -37.67 12.93
N SER A 4 -11.56 -37.10 11.82
CA SER A 4 -11.15 -37.85 10.63
C SER A 4 -9.71 -38.32 10.80
N TYR A 5 -9.49 -39.61 10.59
CA TYR A 5 -8.17 -40.23 10.50
C TYR A 5 -7.40 -39.63 9.31
N ILE A 6 -6.31 -38.93 9.58
CA ILE A 6 -5.30 -38.58 8.56
C ILE A 6 -4.11 -39.51 8.78
N LEU A 7 -3.69 -40.20 7.71
CA LEU A 7 -2.49 -41.02 7.67
C LEU A 7 -1.26 -40.21 8.14
N PHE A 8 -0.53 -40.74 9.11
CA PHE A 8 0.74 -40.18 9.56
C PHE A 8 1.84 -40.43 8.54
N SER A 9 2.34 -39.38 7.91
CA SER A 9 3.56 -39.42 7.09
C SER A 9 4.76 -38.99 7.94
N THR A 10 5.73 -39.89 8.14
CA THR A 10 7.08 -39.51 8.57
C THR A 10 7.74 -38.75 7.43
N LEU A 11 8.11 -37.48 7.63
CA LEU A 11 8.87 -36.73 6.64
C LEU A 11 10.35 -37.11 6.78
N LEU A 12 10.80 -38.05 5.94
CA LEU A 12 12.21 -38.41 5.81
C LEU A 12 12.97 -37.27 5.10
N VAL A 13 13.87 -36.61 5.80
CA VAL A 13 14.69 -35.52 5.27
C VAL A 13 15.87 -36.11 4.49
N SER A 14 15.82 -36.12 3.15
CA SER A 14 16.89 -36.68 2.30
C SER A 14 18.12 -35.77 2.20
N GLN A 15 19.32 -36.31 2.41
CA GLN A 15 20.59 -35.55 2.53
C GLN A 15 21.09 -34.82 1.27
N SER A 16 20.56 -35.07 0.07
CA SER A 16 21.24 -34.66 -1.17
C SER A 16 20.91 -33.26 -1.73
N ALA A 17 20.07 -32.44 -1.07
CA ALA A 17 19.74 -31.09 -1.56
C ALA A 17 19.48 -30.01 -0.49
N LEU A 18 19.78 -30.26 0.80
CA LEU A 18 19.24 -29.49 1.94
C LEU A 18 20.31 -28.91 2.90
N SER A 19 21.55 -28.67 2.48
CA SER A 19 22.68 -28.63 3.43
C SER A 19 22.55 -27.66 4.63
N GLN A 20 21.74 -26.59 4.64
CA GLN A 20 21.63 -25.68 5.79
C GLN A 20 20.25 -25.00 6.01
N ASN A 21 19.12 -25.61 5.66
CA ASN A 21 17.81 -25.01 5.98
C ASN A 21 17.52 -25.05 7.49
N GLU A 22 16.74 -24.11 8.01
CA GLU A 22 16.24 -24.09 9.37
C GLU A 22 14.78 -24.56 9.42
N VAL A 23 14.37 -25.16 10.54
CA VAL A 23 12.96 -25.36 10.89
C VAL A 23 12.69 -24.69 12.23
N ASN A 24 11.66 -23.87 12.27
CA ASN A 24 11.26 -23.09 13.42
C ASN A 24 9.97 -23.67 13.96
N ILE A 25 9.97 -24.09 15.23
CA ILE A 25 8.80 -24.55 15.98
C ILE A 25 8.34 -23.41 16.87
N THR A 26 7.24 -22.75 16.51
CA THR A 26 6.63 -21.69 17.30
C THR A 26 5.62 -22.28 18.26
N LEU A 27 5.75 -21.95 19.54
CA LEU A 27 4.82 -22.36 20.58
C LEU A 27 3.68 -21.34 20.73
N GLN A 28 2.55 -21.75 21.33
CA GLN A 28 1.39 -20.89 21.56
C GLN A 28 1.69 -19.67 22.42
N ASN A 29 2.76 -19.70 23.21
CA ASN A 29 3.25 -18.56 24.00
C ASN A 29 4.22 -17.63 23.23
N GLY A 30 4.40 -17.85 21.93
CA GLY A 30 5.28 -17.05 21.06
C GLY A 30 6.75 -17.46 21.08
N LYS A 31 7.18 -18.41 21.91
CA LYS A 31 8.56 -18.92 21.90
C LYS A 31 8.83 -19.67 20.59
N ILE A 32 9.99 -19.40 19.97
CA ILE A 32 10.43 -20.09 18.75
C ILE A 32 11.66 -20.94 19.08
N ASP A 33 11.56 -22.25 18.83
CA ASP A 33 12.71 -23.17 18.86
C ASP A 33 13.19 -23.41 17.43
N ASN A 34 14.47 -23.11 17.16
CA ASN A 34 15.06 -23.21 15.83
C ASN A 34 15.97 -24.45 15.72
N PHE A 35 15.81 -25.21 14.64
CA PHE A 35 16.62 -26.40 14.38
C PHE A 35 17.23 -26.34 12.98
N GLN A 36 18.51 -26.66 12.87
CA GLN A 36 19.14 -26.87 11.57
C GLN A 36 18.63 -28.20 11.01
N THR A 37 17.99 -28.19 9.84
CA THR A 37 17.48 -29.39 9.18
C THR A 37 18.59 -30.41 8.90
N ALA A 38 19.82 -29.95 8.64
CA ALA A 38 20.99 -30.81 8.51
C ALA A 38 21.37 -31.58 9.79
N ASN A 39 20.88 -31.13 10.95
CA ASN A 39 21.11 -31.76 12.24
C ASN A 39 19.89 -32.56 12.73
N LEU A 40 18.88 -32.79 11.89
CA LEU A 40 17.67 -33.53 12.24
C LEU A 40 17.60 -34.87 11.49
N ASN A 41 17.22 -35.93 12.20
CA ASN A 41 16.95 -37.25 11.65
C ASN A 41 15.48 -37.35 11.17
N SER A 42 14.54 -36.85 11.98
CA SER A 42 13.12 -36.78 11.62
C SER A 42 12.40 -35.67 12.41
N ILE A 43 11.26 -35.23 11.88
CA ILE A 43 10.22 -34.55 12.65
C ILE A 43 8.96 -35.38 12.50
N GLU A 44 8.38 -35.78 13.63
CA GLU A 44 7.23 -36.66 13.70
C GLU A 44 6.03 -35.89 14.24
N PHE A 45 4.89 -36.14 13.62
CA PHE A 45 3.61 -35.53 13.99
C PHE A 45 2.73 -36.65 14.53
N ASN A 46 2.19 -36.49 15.73
CA ASN A 46 1.27 -37.45 16.34
C ASN A 46 0.13 -36.73 17.08
N GLN A 47 -0.99 -36.52 16.37
CA GLN A 47 -2.14 -35.75 16.86
C GLN A 47 -1.72 -34.35 17.33
N ASP A 48 -1.82 -34.07 18.63
CA ASP A 48 -1.44 -32.80 19.24
C ASP A 48 0.07 -32.73 19.59
N GLN A 49 0.80 -33.83 19.39
CA GLN A 49 2.21 -33.95 19.74
C GLN A 49 3.11 -33.80 18.51
N ILE A 50 4.14 -32.96 18.62
CA ILE A 50 5.22 -32.84 17.62
C ILE A 50 6.53 -33.28 18.25
N THR A 51 7.26 -34.16 17.58
CA THR A 51 8.53 -34.69 18.07
C THR A 51 9.64 -34.36 17.07
N VAL A 52 10.65 -33.61 17.52
CA VAL A 52 11.85 -33.30 16.76
C VAL A 52 12.95 -34.25 17.21
N ASN A 53 13.53 -35.00 16.28
CA ASN A 53 14.59 -35.96 16.54
C ASN A 53 15.92 -35.46 15.94
N PRO A 54 16.79 -34.81 16.73
CA PRO A 54 18.13 -34.45 16.28
C PRO A 54 18.97 -35.69 15.94
N ILE A 55 19.87 -35.58 14.95
CA ILE A 55 20.89 -36.61 14.65
C ILE A 55 21.81 -36.80 15.86
N ASN A 56 22.18 -35.69 16.50
CA ASN A 56 23.00 -35.66 17.70
C ASN A 56 22.24 -34.87 18.78
N GLY A 57 21.79 -35.53 19.83
CA GLY A 57 21.06 -34.91 20.94
C GLY A 57 19.86 -35.72 21.38
N ASN A 58 19.16 -35.20 22.40
CA ASN A 58 17.93 -35.83 22.88
C ASN A 58 16.76 -35.44 21.98
N THR A 59 15.84 -36.39 21.77
CA THR A 59 14.52 -36.13 21.20
C THR A 59 13.79 -35.06 21.99
N ILE A 60 13.17 -34.13 21.29
CA ILE A 60 12.39 -33.03 21.86
C ILE A 60 10.93 -33.23 21.47
N THR A 61 10.06 -33.25 22.47
CA THR A 61 8.62 -33.48 22.28
C THR A 61 7.82 -32.27 22.75
N TYR A 62 6.90 -31.83 21.91
CA TYR A 62 5.98 -30.72 22.14
C TYR A 62 4.55 -31.25 22.24
N ASP A 63 3.93 -31.16 23.41
CA ASP A 63 2.56 -31.65 23.66
C ASP A 63 1.53 -30.52 23.56
N GLY A 64 0.77 -30.45 22.47
CA GLY A 64 -0.39 -29.57 22.28
C GLY A 64 -0.10 -28.06 22.22
N ASN A 65 1.18 -27.67 22.26
CA ASN A 65 1.60 -26.29 22.47
C ASN A 65 2.27 -25.64 21.25
N VAL A 66 2.30 -26.29 20.09
CA VAL A 66 2.87 -25.70 18.86
C VAL A 66 1.78 -24.95 18.11
N SER A 67 1.99 -23.67 17.83
CA SER A 67 1.11 -22.84 17.01
C SER A 67 1.51 -22.82 15.54
N GLN A 68 2.80 -23.04 15.23
CA GLN A 68 3.30 -23.01 13.85
C GLN A 68 4.61 -23.80 13.69
N ILE A 69 4.79 -24.43 12.52
CA ILE A 69 6.10 -24.93 12.05
C ILE A 69 6.44 -24.26 10.72
N LYS A 70 7.63 -23.70 10.60
CA LYS A 70 8.13 -23.06 9.37
C LYS A 70 9.48 -23.61 8.96
N PHE A 71 9.67 -23.89 7.68
CA PHE A 71 10.97 -24.18 7.11
C PHE A 71 11.54 -22.91 6.47
N LYS A 72 12.79 -22.58 6.80
CA LYS A 72 13.52 -21.42 6.30
C LYS A 72 14.69 -21.91 5.46
N LYS A 73 14.75 -21.50 4.19
CA LYS A 73 15.89 -21.80 3.33
C LYS A 73 17.03 -20.85 3.66
N ILE A 74 18.22 -21.38 3.94
CA ILE A 74 19.42 -20.56 4.15
C ILE A 74 20.46 -20.96 3.11
N ALA A 75 20.91 -19.99 2.32
CA ALA A 75 21.92 -20.21 1.29
C ALA A 75 23.34 -20.12 1.89
N GLU A 76 24.20 -21.07 1.50
CA GLU A 76 25.66 -21.02 1.72
C GLU A 76 26.34 -20.31 0.53
N GLY A 77 27.40 -19.55 0.79
CA GLY A 77 28.21 -18.94 -0.26
C GLY A 77 27.88 -17.46 -0.53
N ASN A 78 27.71 -17.10 -1.79
CA ASN A 78 27.32 -15.75 -2.23
C ASN A 78 25.80 -15.57 -2.19
N ILE A 79 25.33 -14.33 -2.27
CA ILE A 79 23.90 -14.04 -2.36
C ILE A 79 23.30 -14.77 -3.57
N THR A 80 22.15 -15.42 -3.38
CA THR A 80 21.43 -16.09 -4.46
C THR A 80 20.14 -15.33 -4.74
N ILE A 81 20.15 -14.54 -5.82
CA ILE A 81 18.99 -13.79 -6.29
C ILE A 81 18.00 -14.79 -6.88
N SER A 82 16.78 -14.83 -6.31
CA SER A 82 15.69 -15.70 -6.76
C SER A 82 14.87 -15.06 -7.86
N GLU A 83 14.72 -13.74 -7.82
CA GLU A 83 13.97 -12.97 -8.81
C GLU A 83 14.51 -11.53 -8.88
N ALA A 84 14.52 -10.94 -10.07
CA ALA A 84 14.71 -9.51 -10.23
C ALA A 84 14.06 -9.04 -11.54
N LYS A 85 13.28 -7.95 -11.48
CA LYS A 85 12.58 -7.41 -12.64
C LYS A 85 12.47 -5.88 -12.57
N GLY A 86 12.44 -5.25 -13.74
CA GLY A 86 12.04 -3.86 -13.89
C GLY A 86 10.53 -3.77 -14.12
N TRP A 87 9.91 -2.74 -13.55
CA TRP A 87 8.48 -2.46 -13.64
C TRP A 87 8.25 -1.00 -14.06
N LEU A 88 7.10 -0.42 -13.68
CA LEU A 88 6.75 0.97 -13.95
C LEU A 88 7.43 1.87 -12.91
N GLU A 89 8.36 2.69 -13.37
CA GLU A 89 9.16 3.67 -12.61
C GLU A 89 9.82 3.08 -11.37
N SER A 90 10.06 1.77 -11.41
CA SER A 90 10.53 0.97 -10.31
C SER A 90 11.19 -0.32 -10.78
N ALA A 91 11.97 -0.94 -9.92
CA ALA A 91 12.55 -2.26 -10.10
C ALA A 91 12.64 -2.96 -8.75
N TYR A 92 12.62 -4.29 -8.74
CA TYR A 92 12.81 -5.05 -7.51
C TYR A 92 13.74 -6.24 -7.70
N ALA A 93 14.25 -6.73 -6.58
CA ALA A 93 14.93 -8.02 -6.50
C ALA A 93 14.55 -8.74 -5.21
N GLU A 94 14.53 -10.06 -5.29
CA GLU A 94 14.35 -10.98 -4.17
C GLU A 94 15.52 -11.96 -4.11
N TRP A 95 15.93 -12.31 -2.90
CA TRP A 95 17.00 -13.27 -2.68
C TRP A 95 16.80 -14.08 -1.40
N ALA A 96 17.40 -15.26 -1.37
CA ALA A 96 17.40 -16.10 -0.19
C ALA A 96 18.20 -15.45 0.95
N ILE A 97 17.73 -15.62 2.19
CA ILE A 97 18.46 -15.17 3.38
C ILE A 97 19.82 -15.90 3.44
N MET A 98 20.90 -15.13 3.41
CA MET A 98 22.27 -15.61 3.55
C MET A 98 22.59 -15.93 5.01
N LYS A 99 23.28 -17.05 5.23
CA LYS A 99 23.79 -17.40 6.56
C LYS A 99 24.74 -16.36 7.13
N GLY A 100 24.44 -15.90 8.34
CA GLY A 100 25.26 -14.95 9.08
C GLY A 100 25.13 -13.50 8.62
N ALA A 101 24.30 -13.22 7.61
CA ALA A 101 23.92 -11.85 7.27
C ALA A 101 22.96 -11.31 8.34
N GLU A 102 23.27 -10.11 8.84
CA GLU A 102 22.45 -9.35 9.79
C GLU A 102 21.48 -8.42 9.05
N SER A 103 21.89 -7.94 7.88
CA SER A 103 21.13 -7.08 6.97
C SER A 103 21.78 -7.07 5.57
N TYR A 104 21.25 -6.27 4.66
CA TYR A 104 21.77 -6.09 3.31
C TYR A 104 21.75 -4.63 2.94
N ASN A 105 22.83 -4.17 2.30
CA ASN A 105 22.83 -2.90 1.59
C ASN A 105 22.59 -3.18 0.11
N VAL A 106 21.74 -2.37 -0.51
CA VAL A 106 21.39 -2.51 -1.92
C VAL A 106 21.73 -1.22 -2.64
N TYR A 107 22.38 -1.36 -3.78
CA TYR A 107 22.82 -0.26 -4.63
C TYR A 107 22.19 -0.39 -6.00
N ILE A 108 21.89 0.73 -6.64
CA ILE A 108 21.39 0.80 -8.00
C ILE A 108 22.33 1.60 -8.89
N LYS A 109 22.48 1.16 -10.14
CA LYS A 109 23.17 1.87 -11.22
C LYS A 109 22.35 1.73 -12.52
N GLY A 110 22.49 2.67 -13.45
CA GLY A 110 21.83 2.64 -14.75
C GLY A 110 20.89 3.83 -14.95
N GLY A 111 20.27 3.92 -16.13
CA GLY A 111 19.50 5.11 -16.54
C GLY A 111 20.29 6.41 -16.36
N ASN A 112 19.79 7.29 -15.49
CA ASN A 112 20.43 8.56 -15.12
C ASN A 112 21.42 8.46 -13.93
N ILE A 113 21.70 7.26 -13.42
CA ILE A 113 22.58 6.99 -12.27
C ILE A 113 23.88 6.36 -12.78
N ASN A 114 24.96 7.14 -12.83
CA ASN A 114 26.23 6.73 -13.44
C ASN A 114 27.07 5.78 -12.56
N GLU A 115 26.93 5.87 -11.24
CA GLU A 115 27.66 5.09 -10.24
C GLU A 115 26.69 4.43 -9.27
N TYR A 116 27.09 3.31 -8.65
CA TYR A 116 26.25 2.63 -7.69
C TYR A 116 25.87 3.57 -6.54
N LYS A 117 24.57 3.82 -6.41
CA LYS A 117 23.99 4.61 -5.32
C LYS A 117 23.21 3.69 -4.40
N GLN A 118 23.48 3.77 -3.10
CA GLN A 118 22.71 3.02 -2.12
C GLN A 118 21.25 3.50 -2.12
N ILE A 119 20.31 2.56 -2.03
CA ILE A 119 18.88 2.86 -1.86
C ILE A 119 18.57 3.04 -0.37
N ASP A 120 17.44 3.67 -0.08
CA ASP A 120 16.99 3.84 1.31
C ASP A 120 16.75 2.48 1.98
N ASN A 121 17.17 2.35 3.23
CA ASN A 121 17.12 1.08 3.96
C ASN A 121 15.70 0.55 4.14
N GLU A 122 14.71 1.44 4.23
CA GLU A 122 13.28 1.13 4.33
C GLU A 122 12.77 0.33 3.12
N LEU A 123 13.44 0.44 1.98
CA LEU A 123 13.11 -0.28 0.76
C LEU A 123 13.63 -1.73 0.77
N VAL A 124 14.54 -2.09 1.68
CA VAL A 124 15.08 -3.44 1.85
C VAL A 124 14.35 -4.14 3.01
N ARG A 125 13.55 -5.15 2.69
CA ARG A 125 12.62 -5.81 3.62
C ARG A 125 12.89 -7.29 3.70
N GLN A 126 13.09 -7.81 4.90
CA GLN A 126 13.27 -9.23 5.15
C GLN A 126 11.94 -9.88 5.52
N TYR A 127 11.49 -10.83 4.71
CA TYR A 127 10.33 -11.68 4.99
C TYR A 127 10.77 -12.96 5.72
N THR A 128 9.85 -13.91 5.87
CA THR A 128 10.10 -15.15 6.63
C THR A 128 11.26 -15.96 6.01
N ASP A 129 11.33 -16.03 4.69
CA ASP A 129 12.14 -16.97 3.93
C ASP A 129 13.02 -16.29 2.85
N TYR A 130 12.78 -15.03 2.56
CA TYR A 130 13.53 -14.25 1.57
C TYR A 130 13.69 -12.79 2.02
N VAL A 131 14.52 -12.06 1.29
CA VAL A 131 14.66 -10.60 1.41
C VAL A 131 14.31 -9.99 0.06
N ARG A 132 13.68 -8.83 0.09
CA ARG A 132 13.27 -8.07 -1.08
C ARG A 132 13.79 -6.64 -1.00
N ALA A 133 14.14 -6.07 -2.14
CA ALA A 133 14.34 -4.64 -2.30
C ALA A 133 13.47 -4.11 -3.45
N ASP A 134 12.83 -2.97 -3.24
CA ASP A 134 12.06 -2.26 -4.28
C ASP A 134 12.61 -0.86 -4.45
N VAL A 135 13.17 -0.56 -5.62
CA VAL A 135 13.64 0.79 -5.97
C VAL A 135 12.55 1.49 -6.74
N VAL A 136 12.13 2.67 -6.29
CA VAL A 136 11.02 3.45 -6.87
C VAL A 136 11.49 4.86 -7.21
N GLY A 137 10.75 5.53 -8.11
CA GLY A 137 11.09 6.87 -8.57
C GLY A 137 12.18 6.87 -9.65
N LEU A 138 12.21 5.82 -10.46
CA LEU A 138 13.17 5.64 -11.54
C LEU A 138 12.63 6.19 -12.85
N GLN A 139 13.53 6.76 -13.64
CA GLN A 139 13.24 7.07 -15.03
C GLN A 139 13.16 5.77 -15.85
N ALA A 140 12.38 5.78 -16.94
CA ALA A 140 12.43 4.67 -17.90
C ALA A 140 13.86 4.47 -18.42
N GLY A 141 14.34 3.22 -18.41
CA GLY A 141 15.71 2.88 -18.76
C GLY A 141 16.15 1.53 -18.21
N ASP A 142 17.41 1.20 -18.45
CA ASP A 142 18.01 -0.06 -18.00
C ASP A 142 18.83 0.16 -16.73
N TYR A 143 18.61 -0.70 -15.74
CA TYR A 143 19.21 -0.62 -14.40
C TYR A 143 19.81 -1.95 -13.97
N GLN A 144 20.64 -1.92 -12.95
CA GLN A 144 21.18 -3.10 -12.29
C GLN A 144 21.24 -2.87 -10.79
N LEU A 145 20.85 -3.86 -10.00
CA LEU A 145 20.99 -3.83 -8.55
C LEU A 145 22.22 -4.61 -8.12
N ARG A 146 22.94 -4.09 -7.14
CA ARG A 146 24.03 -4.76 -6.43
C ARG A 146 23.64 -4.93 -4.97
N ILE A 147 23.66 -6.15 -4.48
CA ILE A 147 23.24 -6.53 -3.14
C ILE A 147 24.48 -6.97 -2.38
N VAL A 148 24.72 -6.38 -1.21
CA VAL A 148 25.90 -6.66 -0.38
C VAL A 148 25.43 -7.09 1.01
N PRO A 149 25.82 -8.28 1.52
CA PRO A 149 25.42 -8.73 2.84
C PRO A 149 26.25 -8.01 3.91
N VAL A 150 25.60 -7.65 5.02
CA VAL A 150 26.25 -7.08 6.20
C VAL A 150 26.43 -8.18 7.24
N ILE A 151 27.67 -8.45 7.65
CA ILE A 151 28.02 -9.48 8.63
C ILE A 151 28.92 -8.84 9.69
N ASN A 152 28.55 -8.96 10.97
CA ASN A 152 29.22 -8.27 12.08
C ASN A 152 29.27 -6.75 11.85
N GLY A 153 28.16 -6.16 11.41
CA GLY A 153 28.03 -4.71 11.14
C GLY A 153 28.88 -4.18 9.98
N LYS A 154 29.44 -5.03 9.12
CA LYS A 154 30.24 -4.61 7.95
C LYS A 154 29.80 -5.30 6.67
N GLU A 155 29.84 -4.56 5.58
CA GLU A 155 29.67 -5.11 4.25
C GLU A 155 30.73 -6.15 3.91
N VAL A 156 30.29 -7.25 3.32
CA VAL A 156 31.16 -8.34 2.88
C VAL A 156 31.14 -8.40 1.35
N GLU A 157 31.93 -7.53 0.74
CA GLU A 157 31.97 -7.28 -0.72
C GLU A 157 32.22 -8.53 -1.56
N ASN A 158 33.07 -9.44 -1.10
CA ASN A 158 33.36 -10.69 -1.82
C ASN A 158 32.18 -11.68 -1.80
N LYS A 159 31.09 -11.36 -1.10
CA LYS A 159 29.82 -12.10 -1.09
C LYS A 159 28.67 -11.34 -1.76
N ALA A 160 28.94 -10.16 -2.33
CA ALA A 160 27.95 -9.38 -3.05
C ALA A 160 27.44 -10.13 -4.29
N SER A 161 26.28 -9.73 -4.80
CA SER A 161 25.74 -10.22 -6.07
C SER A 161 25.04 -9.11 -6.81
N GLU A 162 25.04 -9.21 -8.14
CA GLU A 162 24.40 -8.25 -9.03
C GLU A 162 23.28 -8.94 -9.79
N THR A 163 22.19 -8.21 -10.04
CA THR A 163 21.12 -8.69 -10.92
C THR A 163 21.60 -8.70 -12.36
N ASP A 164 20.86 -9.40 -13.22
CA ASP A 164 20.86 -9.06 -14.65
C ASP A 164 20.28 -7.65 -14.86
N VAL A 165 20.36 -7.14 -16.10
CA VAL A 165 19.79 -5.84 -16.46
C VAL A 165 18.27 -5.86 -16.29
N LEU A 166 17.77 -4.86 -15.58
CA LEU A 166 16.36 -4.63 -15.27
C LEU A 166 15.83 -3.47 -16.12
N THR A 167 14.92 -3.76 -17.05
CA THR A 167 14.31 -2.71 -17.90
C THR A 167 13.10 -2.09 -17.22
N VAL A 168 13.21 -0.81 -16.88
CA VAL A 168 12.18 0.02 -16.26
C VAL A 168 11.41 0.79 -17.33
N LYS A 169 10.09 0.88 -17.21
CA LYS A 169 9.21 1.65 -18.09
C LYS A 169 8.58 2.83 -17.34
N GLY A 170 8.13 3.86 -18.04
CA GLY A 170 7.37 4.95 -17.43
C GLY A 170 5.88 4.62 -17.34
N TYR A 171 5.17 5.20 -16.38
CA TYR A 171 3.70 5.19 -16.40
C TYR A 171 3.16 5.97 -17.61
N THR A 172 2.06 5.51 -18.17
CA THR A 172 1.36 6.22 -19.25
C THR A 172 0.56 7.37 -18.67
N ARG A 173 0.95 8.60 -18.98
CA ARG A 173 0.31 9.84 -18.51
C ARG A 173 -0.79 10.31 -19.45
N SER A 174 -1.68 9.39 -19.83
CA SER A 174 -2.84 9.67 -20.68
C SER A 174 -4.06 9.89 -19.79
N GLY A 175 -4.85 10.92 -20.06
CA GLY A 175 -6.00 11.23 -19.23
C GLY A 175 -6.14 12.71 -18.91
N PHE A 176 -7.33 13.11 -18.50
CA PHE A 176 -7.62 14.50 -18.16
C PHE A 176 -6.82 15.03 -16.97
N ALA A 177 -6.27 14.19 -16.09
CA ALA A 177 -5.38 14.64 -15.02
C ALA A 177 -4.11 15.33 -15.54
N HIS A 178 -3.68 14.97 -16.76
CA HIS A 178 -2.47 15.46 -17.42
C HIS A 178 -2.76 16.48 -18.52
N LEU A 179 -4.04 16.80 -18.79
CA LEU A 179 -4.38 17.80 -19.80
C LEU A 179 -3.85 19.17 -19.37
N ASN A 180 -2.93 19.73 -20.16
CA ASN A 180 -2.27 21.00 -19.88
C ASN A 180 -1.65 21.07 -18.47
N TYR A 181 -1.23 19.92 -17.95
CA TYR A 181 -0.68 19.80 -16.60
C TYR A 181 0.39 18.70 -16.56
N SER A 182 1.55 19.01 -15.97
CA SER A 182 2.70 18.11 -15.89
C SER A 182 3.11 17.85 -14.45
N GLY A 183 3.50 16.63 -14.13
CA GLY A 183 3.95 16.22 -12.80
C GLY A 183 2.82 16.27 -11.78
N VAL A 184 1.81 15.43 -11.91
CA VAL A 184 0.81 15.22 -10.85
C VAL A 184 1.51 14.59 -9.64
N GLY A 185 1.25 15.11 -8.43
CA GLY A 185 1.81 14.59 -7.20
C GLY A 185 3.25 15.06 -6.91
N ALA A 186 4.06 14.23 -6.26
CA ALA A 186 5.43 14.52 -5.84
C ALA A 186 6.49 14.20 -6.91
N TYR A 187 6.09 13.60 -8.03
CA TYR A 187 6.96 13.13 -9.09
C TYR A 187 6.88 14.00 -10.35
N LYS A 188 7.95 14.00 -11.14
CA LYS A 188 7.98 14.57 -12.48
C LYS A 188 7.39 13.58 -13.48
N ASP A 189 7.16 14.05 -14.70
CA ASP A 189 6.66 13.20 -15.78
C ASP A 189 7.68 12.18 -16.30
N ASP A 190 8.94 12.26 -15.87
CA ASP A 190 9.95 11.25 -16.15
C ASP A 190 10.01 10.14 -15.08
N GLY A 191 9.20 10.23 -14.02
CA GLY A 191 9.15 9.28 -12.91
C GLY A 191 10.10 9.57 -11.75
N THR A 192 10.97 10.57 -11.87
CA THR A 192 11.85 10.99 -10.77
C THR A 192 11.15 11.94 -9.80
N LEU A 193 11.57 11.97 -8.54
CA LEU A 193 11.06 12.93 -7.56
C LEU A 193 11.29 14.37 -8.02
N LYS A 194 10.33 15.25 -7.71
CA LYS A 194 10.50 16.70 -7.84
C LYS A 194 11.60 17.19 -6.89
N GLU A 195 12.16 18.35 -7.22
CA GLU A 195 13.18 18.98 -6.37
C GLU A 195 12.62 19.28 -4.97
N ASN A 196 13.43 19.07 -3.94
CA ASN A 196 13.07 19.26 -2.53
C ASN A 196 11.84 18.46 -2.06
N ALA A 197 11.52 17.36 -2.75
CA ALA A 197 10.47 16.44 -2.31
C ALA A 197 10.86 15.79 -0.98
N VAL A 198 9.90 15.73 -0.06
CA VAL A 198 10.03 15.03 1.22
C VAL A 198 9.44 13.64 1.07
N VAL A 199 10.26 12.60 1.29
CA VAL A 199 9.84 11.20 1.27
C VAL A 199 9.59 10.74 2.70
N VAL A 200 8.44 10.12 2.94
CA VAL A 200 8.02 9.64 4.26
C VAL A 200 7.65 8.17 4.15
N TYR A 201 8.39 7.31 4.85
CA TYR A 201 8.14 5.88 4.90
C TYR A 201 7.18 5.53 6.05
N VAL A 202 6.04 4.96 5.71
CA VAL A 202 4.96 4.68 6.65
C VAL A 202 4.63 3.19 6.63
N ASN A 203 4.61 2.58 7.80
CA ASN A 203 4.22 1.20 8.02
C ASN A 203 3.35 1.07 9.27
N ALA A 204 2.89 -0.15 9.53
CA ALA A 204 2.06 -0.51 10.68
C ALA A 204 2.60 -0.04 12.05
N ASN A 205 3.92 0.00 12.21
CA ASN A 205 4.57 0.27 13.48
C ASN A 205 4.80 1.78 13.71
N ASN A 206 4.97 2.55 12.64
CA ASN A 206 5.31 3.97 12.74
C ASN A 206 4.20 4.91 12.27
N ALA A 207 3.07 4.45 11.74
CA ALA A 207 2.04 5.37 11.20
C ALA A 207 1.56 6.44 12.20
N LYS A 208 1.58 6.14 13.51
CA LYS A 208 1.32 7.09 14.61
C LYS A 208 2.45 8.08 14.90
N THR A 209 3.69 7.68 14.67
CA THR A 209 4.89 8.31 15.21
C THR A 209 5.86 8.77 14.12
N VAL A 210 5.57 8.50 12.85
CA VAL A 210 6.39 8.91 11.72
C VAL A 210 6.45 10.43 11.65
N THR A 211 7.64 10.97 11.44
CA THR A 211 7.88 12.41 11.42
C THR A 211 8.27 12.88 10.02
N ALA A 212 7.77 14.04 9.63
CA ALA A 212 8.19 14.73 8.40
C ALA A 212 8.62 16.16 8.72
N ASN A 213 9.78 16.56 8.18
CA ASN A 213 10.26 17.93 8.19
C ASN A 213 9.79 18.63 6.91
N LEU A 214 8.73 19.41 7.03
CA LEU A 214 8.16 20.19 5.93
C LEU A 214 8.63 21.65 6.06
N SER A 215 8.52 22.43 4.98
CA SER A 215 8.89 23.85 4.95
C SER A 215 8.15 24.71 5.99
N SER A 216 7.02 24.22 6.51
CA SER A 216 6.21 24.88 7.53
C SER A 216 6.47 24.38 8.96
N GLY A 217 7.33 23.38 9.14
CA GLY A 217 7.68 22.79 10.43
C GLY A 217 7.77 21.27 10.43
N THR A 218 8.00 20.71 11.62
CA THR A 218 8.05 19.26 11.87
C THR A 218 6.69 18.76 12.34
N PHE A 219 6.22 17.66 11.77
CA PHE A 219 4.93 17.05 12.09
C PHE A 219 5.08 15.55 12.34
N THR A 220 4.35 15.02 13.32
CA THR A 220 4.43 13.61 13.75
C THR A 220 3.06 12.95 13.64
N GLY A 221 3.01 11.79 12.99
CA GLY A 221 1.79 11.04 12.64
C GLY A 221 1.35 11.28 11.19
N LEU A 222 0.90 10.21 10.51
CA LEU A 222 0.52 10.28 9.09
C LEU A 222 -0.57 11.32 8.83
N GLN A 223 -1.67 11.29 9.59
CA GLN A 223 -2.77 12.25 9.38
C GLN A 223 -2.32 13.67 9.73
N SER A 224 -1.52 13.84 10.79
CA SER A 224 -0.96 15.13 11.18
C SER A 224 -0.06 15.75 10.10
N ILE A 225 0.76 14.94 9.41
CA ILE A 225 1.56 15.37 8.25
C ILE A 225 0.66 15.83 7.11
N LEU A 226 -0.38 15.06 6.78
CA LEU A 226 -1.32 15.43 5.71
C LEU A 226 -2.12 16.70 6.05
N SER A 227 -2.53 16.87 7.31
CA SER A 227 -3.21 18.07 7.80
C SER A 227 -2.32 19.32 7.77
N ALA A 228 -0.99 19.18 7.76
CA ALA A 228 -0.10 20.31 7.58
C ALA A 228 -0.24 20.96 6.19
N LEU A 229 -0.54 20.16 5.16
CA LEU A 229 -0.71 20.62 3.78
C LEU A 229 -1.94 21.55 3.64
N GLU A 230 -2.98 21.33 4.44
CA GLU A 230 -4.21 22.14 4.43
C GLU A 230 -3.97 23.63 4.67
N LYS A 231 -2.90 23.99 5.40
CA LYS A 231 -2.58 25.39 5.71
C LYS A 231 -2.15 26.19 4.48
N GLY A 232 -1.73 25.51 3.41
CA GLY A 232 -1.29 26.11 2.14
C GLY A 232 0.02 26.90 2.24
N ASN A 233 0.88 26.55 3.20
CA ASN A 233 2.21 27.14 3.39
C ASN A 233 3.33 26.08 3.37
N VAL A 234 3.01 24.83 3.03
CA VAL A 234 3.99 23.81 2.69
C VAL A 234 4.34 23.96 1.22
N THR A 235 5.64 24.10 0.91
CA THR A 235 6.14 24.28 -0.46
C THR A 235 6.82 23.03 -1.01
N ASN A 236 7.16 22.07 -0.13
CA ASN A 236 7.72 20.79 -0.54
C ASN A 236 6.65 19.94 -1.25
N PRO A 237 6.98 19.28 -2.37
CA PRO A 237 6.29 18.06 -2.78
C PRO A 237 6.46 16.99 -1.70
N VAL A 238 5.46 16.11 -1.51
CA VAL A 238 5.48 15.09 -0.46
C VAL A 238 5.12 13.73 -1.04
N ALA A 239 6.01 12.75 -0.89
CA ALA A 239 5.77 11.36 -1.25
C ALA A 239 5.61 10.52 0.03
N ILE A 240 4.41 10.01 0.27
CA ILE A 240 4.11 9.07 1.36
C ILE A 240 4.23 7.65 0.79
N ARG A 241 5.23 6.90 1.27
CA ARG A 241 5.53 5.52 0.87
C ARG A 241 4.97 4.55 1.89
N ILE A 242 3.91 3.84 1.52
CA ILE A 242 3.26 2.81 2.34
C ILE A 242 4.01 1.48 2.18
N ILE A 243 4.46 0.92 3.30
CA ILE A 243 5.16 -0.37 3.34
C ILE A 243 4.32 -1.37 4.14
N GLY A 244 4.03 -2.52 3.50
CA GLY A 244 3.20 -3.58 4.09
C GLY A 244 1.76 -3.13 4.36
N CYS A 245 1.12 -3.79 5.33
CA CYS A 245 -0.29 -3.58 5.64
C CYS A 245 -0.49 -2.64 6.85
N ILE A 246 -1.08 -1.46 6.63
CA ILE A 246 -1.51 -0.54 7.71
C ILE A 246 -3.00 -0.76 7.98
N LYS A 247 -3.34 -1.02 9.23
CA LYS A 247 -4.71 -1.34 9.67
C LYS A 247 -5.33 -0.19 10.46
N ASP A 248 -6.65 -0.22 10.51
CA ASP A 248 -7.40 0.63 11.42
C ASP A 248 -6.87 0.54 12.87
N GLY A 249 -6.86 1.68 13.56
CA GLY A 249 -6.27 1.83 14.89
C GLY A 249 -4.74 1.98 14.91
N GLN A 250 -4.03 1.90 13.79
CA GLN A 250 -2.58 2.11 13.71
C GLN A 250 -2.15 3.53 13.32
N LEU A 251 -3.08 4.41 12.96
CA LEU A 251 -2.81 5.81 12.65
C LEU A 251 -2.89 6.71 13.90
N ASP A 252 -2.31 7.91 13.81
CA ASP A 252 -2.41 8.95 14.84
C ASP A 252 -3.84 9.46 14.99
N SER A 253 -4.52 9.71 13.88
CA SER A 253 -5.91 10.16 13.84
C SER A 253 -6.51 9.96 12.45
N TYR A 254 -7.81 10.22 12.31
CA TYR A 254 -8.48 10.33 11.03
C TYR A 254 -9.03 11.74 10.83
N GLY A 255 -8.81 12.32 9.66
CA GLY A 255 -9.41 13.60 9.28
C GLY A 255 -10.87 13.46 8.79
N SER A 256 -11.34 12.24 8.55
CA SER A 256 -12.74 11.91 8.27
C SER A 256 -13.20 10.72 9.11
N SER A 257 -14.31 10.87 9.83
CA SER A 257 -14.94 9.76 10.54
C SER A 257 -15.70 8.80 9.62
N GLU A 258 -16.03 9.24 8.40
CA GLU A 258 -16.76 8.46 7.40
C GLU A 258 -15.79 7.66 6.53
N GLU A 259 -14.66 8.28 6.16
CA GLU A 259 -13.74 7.75 5.14
C GLU A 259 -12.40 7.29 5.71
N GLY A 260 -11.94 7.89 6.80
CA GLY A 260 -10.60 7.66 7.35
C GLY A 260 -9.63 8.80 7.03
N VAL A 261 -8.56 8.51 6.28
CA VAL A 261 -7.46 9.46 6.04
C VAL A 261 -7.94 10.61 5.16
N GLN A 262 -7.76 11.84 5.61
CA GLN A 262 -8.14 13.03 4.85
C GLN A 262 -6.93 13.75 4.29
N ILE A 263 -7.02 14.05 2.99
CA ILE A 263 -6.15 14.96 2.25
C ILE A 263 -6.99 16.18 1.92
N LYS A 264 -6.59 17.35 2.42
CA LYS A 264 -7.39 18.56 2.26
C LYS A 264 -6.53 19.76 1.92
N GLY A 265 -6.93 20.47 0.88
CA GLY A 265 -6.39 21.77 0.53
C GLY A 265 -7.10 22.91 1.26
N LYS A 266 -6.38 24.04 1.42
CA LYS A 266 -6.87 25.25 2.09
C LYS A 266 -8.19 25.78 1.53
N LYS A 267 -8.34 25.70 0.21
CA LYS A 267 -9.48 26.16 -0.58
C LYS A 267 -9.56 25.35 -1.86
N ALA A 268 -10.69 25.38 -2.55
CA ALA A 268 -10.90 24.67 -3.82
C ALA A 268 -9.65 24.70 -4.73
N ASN A 269 -9.24 23.52 -5.21
CA ASN A 269 -8.09 23.35 -6.11
C ASN A 269 -6.73 23.84 -5.54
N SER A 270 -6.50 23.73 -4.23
CA SER A 270 -5.21 24.03 -3.61
C SER A 270 -4.16 22.99 -4.01
N GLU A 271 -3.10 23.42 -4.68
CA GLU A 271 -2.02 22.55 -5.12
C GLU A 271 -1.21 21.98 -3.94
N LEU A 272 -1.18 20.66 -3.82
CA LEU A 272 -0.52 19.93 -2.73
C LEU A 272 0.77 19.24 -3.17
N ASN A 273 0.86 18.82 -4.44
CA ASN A 273 1.98 18.00 -4.95
C ASN A 273 2.25 16.79 -4.06
N LEU A 274 1.19 16.03 -3.76
CA LEU A 274 1.20 14.90 -2.84
C LEU A 274 1.07 13.59 -3.63
N THR A 275 1.94 12.63 -3.35
CA THR A 275 1.78 11.24 -3.82
C THR A 275 1.62 10.33 -2.61
N ILE A 276 0.60 9.46 -2.64
CA ILE A 276 0.48 8.29 -1.78
C ILE A 276 0.82 7.07 -2.63
N GLU A 277 1.95 6.42 -2.36
CA GLU A 277 2.41 5.27 -3.14
C GLU A 277 2.67 4.06 -2.24
N GLY A 278 2.24 2.88 -2.67
CA GLY A 278 2.67 1.64 -2.03
C GLY A 278 4.00 1.13 -2.57
N ILE A 279 4.77 0.49 -1.71
CA ILE A 279 6.06 -0.15 -2.03
C ILE A 279 5.88 -1.65 -2.16
N GLY A 280 6.37 -2.22 -3.25
CA GLY A 280 6.26 -3.65 -3.54
C GLY A 280 4.84 -4.08 -3.90
N GLU A 281 4.58 -5.36 -3.73
CA GLU A 281 3.28 -6.00 -4.02
C GLU A 281 2.39 -6.12 -2.78
N ASP A 282 2.91 -5.80 -1.59
CA ASP A 282 2.28 -6.05 -0.29
C ASP A 282 1.82 -4.78 0.45
N ALA A 283 2.01 -3.61 -0.17
CA ALA A 283 1.50 -2.36 0.37
C ALA A 283 -0.04 -2.36 0.37
N THR A 284 -0.65 -2.23 1.54
CA THR A 284 -2.10 -2.30 1.72
C THR A 284 -2.56 -1.40 2.86
N ILE A 285 -3.75 -0.81 2.73
CA ILE A 285 -4.51 -0.29 3.85
C ILE A 285 -5.73 -1.16 4.12
N LYS A 286 -6.05 -1.36 5.40
CA LYS A 286 -7.18 -2.20 5.81
C LYS A 286 -8.01 -1.57 6.92
N GLY A 287 -9.32 -1.38 6.69
CA GLY A 287 -10.24 -0.84 7.68
C GLY A 287 -10.53 0.66 7.56
N PHE A 288 -9.90 1.34 6.61
CA PHE A 288 -10.10 2.76 6.32
C PHE A 288 -9.86 3.02 4.82
N GLY A 289 -10.31 4.17 4.34
CA GLY A 289 -10.09 4.69 2.98
C GLY A 289 -9.50 6.09 3.00
N PHE A 290 -9.64 6.79 1.87
CA PHE A 290 -9.13 8.14 1.68
C PHE A 290 -10.23 9.12 1.28
N LEU A 291 -10.12 10.35 1.77
CA LEU A 291 -10.97 11.46 1.40
C LEU A 291 -10.15 12.65 0.94
N VAL A 292 -10.37 13.06 -0.30
CA VAL A 292 -9.66 14.18 -0.93
C VAL A 292 -10.60 15.36 -1.10
N ARG A 293 -10.26 16.48 -0.45
CA ARG A 293 -11.03 17.72 -0.47
C ARG A 293 -10.19 18.88 -0.97
N ASN A 294 -10.76 19.75 -1.80
CA ASN A 294 -10.19 21.05 -2.17
C ASN A 294 -8.75 20.97 -2.72
N SER A 295 -8.36 19.83 -3.29
CA SER A 295 -6.95 19.54 -3.55
C SER A 295 -6.64 19.55 -5.04
N LYS A 296 -5.43 19.95 -5.38
CA LYS A 296 -4.87 19.83 -6.71
C LYS A 296 -3.54 19.10 -6.68
N SER A 297 -3.22 18.32 -7.72
CA SER A 297 -1.96 17.58 -7.83
C SER A 297 -1.80 16.55 -6.72
N VAL A 298 -2.69 15.56 -6.74
CA VAL A 298 -2.64 14.40 -5.83
C VAL A 298 -2.59 13.12 -6.67
N GLU A 299 -1.63 12.26 -6.35
CA GLU A 299 -1.42 10.96 -7.00
C GLU A 299 -1.62 9.83 -5.98
N PHE A 300 -2.33 8.78 -6.36
CA PHE A 300 -2.41 7.52 -5.62
C PHE A 300 -1.93 6.40 -6.51
N ARG A 301 -0.99 5.59 -6.03
CA ARG A 301 -0.47 4.47 -6.81
C ARG A 301 -0.06 3.24 -6.04
N ASN A 302 -0.14 2.09 -6.72
CA ASN A 302 0.42 0.82 -6.28
C ASN A 302 -0.02 0.43 -4.85
N LEU A 303 -1.31 0.53 -4.54
CA LEU A 303 -1.83 0.31 -3.19
C LEU A 303 -3.05 -0.64 -3.20
N GLY A 304 -3.10 -1.55 -2.23
CA GLY A 304 -4.28 -2.37 -1.96
C GLY A 304 -5.19 -1.69 -0.93
N ILE A 305 -6.50 -1.70 -1.16
CA ILE A 305 -7.50 -1.14 -0.24
C ILE A 305 -8.51 -2.23 0.12
N MET A 306 -8.63 -2.53 1.41
CA MET A 306 -9.49 -3.58 1.93
C MET A 306 -10.33 -3.07 3.09
N ARG A 307 -11.60 -3.47 3.16
CA ARG A 307 -12.48 -3.16 4.30
C ARG A 307 -12.51 -1.66 4.62
N GLN A 308 -12.40 -0.81 3.61
CA GLN A 308 -12.59 0.64 3.73
C GLN A 308 -13.91 0.96 4.45
N MET A 309 -13.96 2.13 5.08
CA MET A 309 -15.11 2.56 5.88
C MET A 309 -16.34 2.79 5.00
N ASP A 310 -16.42 3.94 4.33
CA ASP A 310 -17.46 4.23 3.33
C ASP A 310 -16.89 3.97 1.92
N ASP A 311 -16.07 4.89 1.41
CA ASP A 311 -15.38 4.78 0.13
C ASP A 311 -13.92 4.31 0.28
N GLY A 312 -13.37 3.68 -0.77
CA GLY A 312 -11.94 3.35 -0.82
C GLY A 312 -11.10 4.60 -1.03
N ILE A 313 -11.44 5.35 -2.09
CA ILE A 313 -10.94 6.70 -2.37
C ILE A 313 -12.12 7.57 -2.78
N SER A 314 -12.44 8.56 -1.96
CA SER A 314 -13.48 9.56 -2.23
C SER A 314 -12.86 10.89 -2.64
N LEU A 315 -13.10 11.32 -3.88
CA LEU A 315 -12.73 12.65 -4.36
C LEU A 315 -13.92 13.60 -4.18
N ASP A 316 -14.12 14.07 -2.95
CA ASP A 316 -15.21 14.96 -2.55
C ASP A 316 -14.62 16.10 -1.71
N THR A 317 -14.43 17.34 -2.15
CA THR A 317 -15.11 18.15 -3.18
C THR A 317 -14.10 19.14 -3.79
N ASN A 318 -14.36 19.70 -4.98
CA ASN A 318 -13.55 20.76 -5.61
C ASN A 318 -12.08 20.41 -5.81
N ASN A 319 -11.83 19.18 -6.29
CA ASN A 319 -10.49 18.70 -6.60
C ASN A 319 -10.13 18.93 -8.07
N SER A 320 -8.84 19.07 -8.38
CA SER A 320 -8.37 19.06 -9.78
C SER A 320 -7.04 18.34 -10.00
N ASN A 321 -6.81 17.79 -11.19
CA ASN A 321 -5.55 17.13 -11.55
C ASN A 321 -5.21 16.04 -10.52
N ILE A 322 -6.11 15.07 -10.39
CA ILE A 322 -5.97 13.92 -9.49
C ILE A 322 -5.74 12.67 -10.34
N TRP A 323 -4.71 11.91 -9.99
CA TRP A 323 -4.35 10.68 -10.69
C TRP A 323 -4.40 9.49 -9.74
N VAL A 324 -5.24 8.51 -10.05
CA VAL A 324 -5.42 7.30 -9.23
C VAL A 324 -5.13 6.11 -10.12
N HIS A 325 -4.04 5.38 -9.88
CA HIS A 325 -3.66 4.31 -10.79
C HIS A 325 -3.03 3.10 -10.12
N HIS A 326 -3.15 1.91 -10.72
CA HIS A 326 -2.56 0.68 -10.17
C HIS A 326 -3.00 0.40 -8.72
N ILE A 327 -4.30 0.61 -8.45
CA ILE A 327 -4.92 0.34 -7.15
C ILE A 327 -5.67 -0.97 -7.22
N ASP A 328 -5.46 -1.85 -6.24
CA ASP A 328 -6.37 -2.97 -6.00
C ASP A 328 -7.42 -2.53 -4.98
N VAL A 329 -8.70 -2.54 -5.36
CA VAL A 329 -9.80 -2.27 -4.43
C VAL A 329 -10.64 -3.52 -4.24
N PHE A 330 -10.66 -4.01 -3.01
CA PHE A 330 -11.43 -5.18 -2.58
C PHE A 330 -12.73 -4.75 -1.89
N TYR A 331 -13.45 -5.70 -1.29
CA TYR A 331 -14.65 -5.41 -0.51
C TYR A 331 -14.42 -4.36 0.58
N GLY A 332 -15.35 -3.41 0.66
CA GLY A 332 -15.46 -2.50 1.79
C GLY A 332 -15.99 -3.18 3.05
N LYS A 333 -16.22 -2.37 4.08
CA LYS A 333 -16.85 -2.82 5.31
C LYS A 333 -18.21 -3.46 5.01
N SER A 334 -18.43 -4.66 5.53
CA SER A 334 -19.68 -5.40 5.31
C SER A 334 -20.88 -4.63 5.86
N GLY A 335 -21.79 -4.24 4.98
CA GLY A 335 -23.11 -3.71 5.30
C GLY A 335 -24.22 -4.72 5.04
N SER A 336 -25.44 -4.23 4.87
CA SER A 336 -26.61 -5.01 4.43
C SER A 336 -27.09 -4.52 3.07
N GLY A 337 -27.90 -5.33 2.38
CA GLY A 337 -28.49 -4.94 1.10
C GLY A 337 -27.45 -4.60 0.04
N ASP A 338 -27.57 -3.44 -0.59
CA ASP A 338 -26.65 -2.95 -1.61
C ASP A 338 -25.27 -2.53 -1.06
N HIS A 339 -25.09 -2.52 0.26
CA HIS A 339 -23.80 -2.29 0.93
C HIS A 339 -23.13 -3.59 1.41
N ALA A 340 -23.63 -4.78 1.01
CA ALA A 340 -23.06 -6.06 1.43
C ALA A 340 -21.57 -6.21 1.07
N LYS A 341 -21.13 -5.60 -0.04
CA LYS A 341 -19.74 -5.56 -0.54
C LYS A 341 -19.00 -4.25 -0.21
N GLY A 342 -19.58 -3.36 0.60
CA GLY A 342 -19.10 -1.98 0.86
C GLY A 342 -19.94 -0.90 0.15
N ASP A 343 -19.63 0.39 0.39
CA ASP A 343 -20.16 1.49 -0.42
C ASP A 343 -19.30 1.74 -1.68
N GLY A 344 -18.82 2.96 -1.93
CA GLY A 344 -18.01 3.27 -3.11
C GLY A 344 -16.61 2.64 -3.07
N SER A 345 -16.07 2.34 -4.25
CA SER A 345 -14.67 1.94 -4.37
C SER A 345 -13.83 3.18 -4.64
N ILE A 346 -13.89 3.75 -5.84
CA ILE A 346 -13.21 5.00 -6.18
C ILE A 346 -14.25 5.98 -6.71
N ASP A 347 -14.66 6.94 -5.90
CA ASP A 347 -15.75 7.87 -6.21
C ASP A 347 -15.21 9.26 -6.56
N VAL A 348 -15.82 9.90 -7.56
CA VAL A 348 -15.51 11.25 -8.02
C VAL A 348 -16.74 12.12 -7.85
N LYS A 349 -16.70 13.07 -6.92
CA LYS A 349 -17.88 13.80 -6.43
C LYS A 349 -17.65 15.30 -6.40
N SER A 350 -18.76 16.04 -6.35
CA SER A 350 -18.84 17.42 -5.86
C SER A 350 -17.83 18.38 -6.53
N ASP A 351 -17.94 18.55 -7.85
CA ASP A 351 -17.14 19.47 -8.68
C ASP A 351 -15.62 19.14 -8.74
N SER A 352 -15.28 17.87 -8.55
CA SER A 352 -13.95 17.35 -8.89
C SER A 352 -13.80 17.22 -10.41
N LYS A 353 -12.66 17.66 -10.96
CA LYS A 353 -12.41 17.76 -12.42
C LYS A 353 -10.97 17.43 -12.80
N TYR A 354 -10.70 17.15 -14.06
CA TYR A 354 -9.35 16.75 -14.51
C TYR A 354 -8.84 15.57 -13.68
N VAL A 355 -9.62 14.50 -13.68
CA VAL A 355 -9.29 13.27 -12.93
C VAL A 355 -9.00 12.14 -13.92
N THR A 356 -8.05 11.29 -13.58
CA THR A 356 -7.75 10.06 -14.32
C THR A 356 -7.67 8.90 -13.35
N ILE A 357 -8.46 7.87 -13.62
CA ILE A 357 -8.48 6.61 -12.89
C ILE A 357 -8.09 5.53 -13.88
N ASP A 358 -6.91 4.94 -13.73
CA ASP A 358 -6.41 3.96 -14.70
C ASP A 358 -5.66 2.80 -14.10
N ASN A 359 -5.68 1.66 -14.80
CA ASN A 359 -5.00 0.45 -14.34
C ASN A 359 -5.41 0.05 -12.90
N CYS A 360 -6.62 0.42 -12.44
CA CYS A 360 -7.14 -0.05 -11.17
C CYS A 360 -7.86 -1.38 -11.35
N HIS A 361 -7.71 -2.29 -10.39
CA HIS A 361 -8.40 -3.58 -10.34
C HIS A 361 -9.47 -3.52 -9.26
N PHE A 362 -10.73 -3.58 -9.70
CA PHE A 362 -11.91 -3.62 -8.85
C PHE A 362 -12.31 -5.08 -8.64
N TRP A 363 -11.94 -5.64 -7.49
CA TRP A 363 -12.14 -7.05 -7.15
C TRP A 363 -13.55 -7.27 -6.59
N ASP A 364 -14.46 -7.75 -7.44
CA ASP A 364 -15.85 -8.07 -7.09
C ASP A 364 -16.55 -6.93 -6.32
N SER A 365 -16.25 -5.67 -6.62
CA SER A 365 -16.83 -4.52 -5.92
C SER A 365 -18.34 -4.40 -6.20
N GLY A 366 -19.13 -4.06 -5.16
CA GLY A 366 -20.57 -3.82 -5.35
C GLY A 366 -20.87 -2.51 -6.08
N LYS A 367 -20.14 -1.45 -5.74
CA LYS A 367 -20.30 -0.09 -6.29
C LYS A 367 -18.91 0.47 -6.61
N SER A 368 -18.52 0.39 -7.89
CA SER A 368 -17.14 0.65 -8.29
C SER A 368 -16.81 2.15 -8.32
N SER A 369 -17.62 2.96 -9.02
CA SER A 369 -17.36 4.41 -9.11
C SER A 369 -18.63 5.22 -9.36
N MET A 370 -19.02 6.03 -8.38
CA MET A 370 -19.89 7.18 -8.61
C MET A 370 -19.08 8.31 -9.23
N CYS A 371 -19.48 8.81 -10.39
CA CYS A 371 -18.83 9.91 -11.10
C CYS A 371 -19.82 11.07 -11.28
N GLY A 372 -19.84 11.95 -10.30
CA GLY A 372 -20.71 13.12 -10.26
C GLY A 372 -21.94 12.98 -9.38
N MET A 373 -22.38 14.14 -8.90
CA MET A 373 -23.53 14.35 -8.05
C MET A 373 -24.61 15.12 -8.85
N LYS A 374 -25.22 16.16 -8.28
CA LYS A 374 -26.35 16.87 -8.91
C LYS A 374 -26.17 18.38 -8.98
N SER A 375 -25.07 18.90 -8.45
CA SER A 375 -24.87 20.33 -8.19
C SER A 375 -23.54 20.86 -8.72
N GLU A 376 -22.87 20.07 -9.56
CA GLU A 376 -21.69 20.49 -10.28
C GLU A 376 -21.96 21.75 -11.10
N THR A 377 -20.94 22.59 -11.22
CA THR A 377 -21.10 23.95 -11.75
C THR A 377 -20.54 24.14 -13.15
N GLY A 378 -19.83 23.14 -13.68
CA GLY A 378 -19.28 23.18 -15.03
C GLY A 378 -19.09 21.77 -15.61
N PRO A 379 -18.70 21.69 -16.90
CA PRO A 379 -18.26 20.42 -17.44
C PRO A 379 -16.99 20.00 -16.71
N ASN A 380 -17.07 18.87 -16.02
CA ASN A 380 -15.91 18.28 -15.34
C ASN A 380 -15.45 17.08 -16.17
N TYR A 381 -14.19 17.12 -16.57
CA TYR A 381 -13.61 16.14 -17.49
C TYR A 381 -12.88 15.03 -16.73
N ILE A 382 -13.34 13.79 -16.90
CA ILE A 382 -12.87 12.62 -16.16
C ILE A 382 -12.45 11.51 -17.14
N THR A 383 -11.40 10.77 -16.82
CA THR A 383 -10.95 9.62 -17.62
C THR A 383 -10.94 8.36 -16.78
N TYR A 384 -11.43 7.27 -17.38
CA TYR A 384 -11.22 5.90 -16.92
C TYR A 384 -10.56 5.10 -18.03
N HIS A 385 -9.37 4.53 -17.82
CA HIS A 385 -8.78 3.66 -18.83
C HIS A 385 -8.00 2.48 -18.29
N HIS A 386 -7.95 1.38 -19.04
CA HIS A 386 -7.17 0.18 -18.66
C HIS A 386 -7.53 -0.39 -17.27
N ASN A 387 -8.70 -0.04 -16.72
CA ASN A 387 -9.17 -0.60 -15.47
C ASN A 387 -9.70 -2.01 -15.69
N TRP A 388 -9.58 -2.86 -14.67
CA TRP A 388 -10.20 -4.17 -14.62
C TRP A 388 -11.38 -4.16 -13.65
N PHE A 389 -12.59 -4.25 -14.20
CA PHE A 389 -13.82 -4.42 -13.45
C PHE A 389 -14.13 -5.92 -13.38
N ASP A 390 -13.51 -6.59 -12.41
CA ASP A 390 -13.44 -8.05 -12.29
C ASP A 390 -14.56 -8.57 -11.41
N HIS A 391 -15.61 -9.11 -12.03
CA HIS A 391 -16.82 -9.63 -11.40
C HIS A 391 -17.59 -8.62 -10.53
N SER A 392 -17.23 -7.35 -10.61
CA SER A 392 -17.90 -6.26 -9.91
C SER A 392 -19.33 -6.04 -10.40
N ASP A 393 -20.21 -5.59 -9.52
CA ASP A 393 -21.64 -5.53 -9.81
C ASP A 393 -22.00 -4.36 -10.73
N SER A 394 -21.63 -3.14 -10.34
CA SER A 394 -22.23 -1.91 -10.87
C SER A 394 -21.38 -0.65 -10.75
N ARG A 395 -21.83 0.42 -11.42
CA ARG A 395 -21.23 1.77 -11.41
C ARG A 395 -19.83 1.78 -12.03
N HIS A 396 -19.71 1.46 -13.32
CA HIS A 396 -18.42 1.39 -14.02
C HIS A 396 -18.27 2.41 -15.17
N ALA A 397 -18.33 3.73 -14.98
CA ALA A 397 -18.82 4.45 -13.82
C ALA A 397 -20.36 4.65 -13.90
N ARG A 398 -20.99 5.06 -12.80
CA ARG A 398 -22.31 5.72 -12.86
C ARG A 398 -22.09 7.22 -12.92
N ILE A 399 -22.47 7.85 -14.01
CA ILE A 399 -22.10 9.22 -14.35
C ILE A 399 -23.32 10.14 -14.21
N ARG A 400 -23.09 11.30 -13.60
CA ARG A 400 -24.02 12.44 -13.54
C ARG A 400 -23.27 13.70 -13.88
N THR A 401 -23.90 14.64 -14.59
CA THR A 401 -23.41 16.02 -14.85
C THR A 401 -22.00 16.17 -15.49
N MET A 402 -21.18 15.12 -15.52
CA MET A 402 -19.78 15.11 -15.97
C MET A 402 -19.65 14.74 -17.44
N SER A 403 -18.51 15.08 -18.03
CA SER A 403 -18.06 14.57 -19.32
C SER A 403 -16.91 13.57 -19.13
N VAL A 404 -17.14 12.32 -19.49
CA VAL A 404 -16.27 11.20 -19.12
C VAL A 404 -15.80 10.46 -20.35
N HIS A 405 -14.49 10.27 -20.46
CA HIS A 405 -13.89 9.41 -21.47
C HIS A 405 -13.49 8.07 -20.85
N MET A 406 -14.06 6.98 -21.37
CA MET A 406 -13.84 5.62 -20.90
C MET A 406 -13.26 4.77 -22.02
N TRP A 407 -11.97 4.39 -21.93
CA TRP A 407 -11.32 3.63 -23.01
C TRP A 407 -10.41 2.50 -22.55
N ASN A 408 -10.28 1.45 -23.37
CA ASN A 408 -9.47 0.26 -23.07
C ASN A 408 -9.73 -0.39 -21.69
N ASN A 409 -10.90 -0.21 -21.07
CA ASN A 409 -11.23 -0.88 -19.81
C ASN A 409 -11.71 -2.31 -20.09
N TYR A 410 -11.41 -3.22 -19.16
CA TYR A 410 -11.86 -4.60 -19.20
C TYR A 410 -13.01 -4.83 -18.21
N PHE A 411 -14.20 -5.06 -18.75
CA PHE A 411 -15.42 -5.37 -18.00
C PHE A 411 -15.63 -6.88 -18.04
N ASP A 412 -15.38 -7.55 -16.93
CA ASP A 412 -15.19 -9.00 -16.87
C ASP A 412 -16.21 -9.64 -15.94
N GLY A 413 -17.30 -10.21 -16.48
CA GLY A 413 -18.30 -10.92 -15.67
C GLY A 413 -19.12 -10.00 -14.75
N ASN A 414 -19.48 -8.80 -15.19
CA ASN A 414 -20.21 -7.84 -14.34
C ASN A 414 -21.72 -8.15 -14.27
N SER A 415 -22.24 -8.31 -13.05
CA SER A 415 -23.58 -8.86 -12.80
C SER A 415 -24.74 -7.89 -13.04
N LYS A 416 -24.53 -6.57 -12.94
CA LYS A 416 -25.61 -5.57 -13.12
C LYS A 416 -25.39 -4.72 -14.37
N TYR A 417 -24.42 -3.81 -14.38
CA TYR A 417 -24.16 -2.95 -15.56
C TYR A 417 -22.74 -2.38 -15.57
N GLY A 418 -22.26 -2.03 -16.77
CA GLY A 418 -21.01 -1.32 -17.04
C GLY A 418 -21.18 0.19 -16.86
N VAL A 419 -21.15 0.92 -17.98
CA VAL A 419 -21.27 2.39 -18.02
C VAL A 419 -22.74 2.79 -17.86
N GLY A 420 -23.06 3.68 -16.92
CA GLY A 420 -24.41 4.20 -16.73
C GLY A 420 -24.44 5.72 -16.73
N VAL A 421 -25.30 6.36 -17.54
CA VAL A 421 -25.41 7.83 -17.60
C VAL A 421 -26.78 8.33 -17.14
N THR A 422 -26.76 9.37 -16.30
CA THR A 422 -27.95 10.07 -15.81
C THR A 422 -27.70 11.58 -15.72
N THR A 423 -28.74 12.36 -15.47
CA THR A 423 -28.68 13.78 -15.08
C THR A 423 -27.80 14.62 -16.01
N GLY A 424 -27.99 14.50 -17.31
CA GLY A 424 -27.28 15.30 -18.32
C GLY A 424 -25.76 15.08 -18.36
N SER A 425 -25.31 13.85 -18.08
CA SER A 425 -23.91 13.47 -18.26
C SER A 425 -23.60 13.02 -19.67
N ASP A 426 -22.33 13.12 -20.06
CA ASP A 426 -21.80 12.69 -21.35
C ASP A 426 -20.72 11.62 -21.16
N ALA A 427 -20.85 10.48 -21.82
CA ALA A 427 -19.83 9.44 -21.84
C ALA A 427 -19.34 9.15 -23.26
N PHE A 428 -18.04 9.30 -23.51
CA PHE A 428 -17.38 8.69 -24.67
C PHE A 428 -16.81 7.34 -24.26
N VAL A 429 -17.39 6.25 -24.79
CA VAL A 429 -17.02 4.87 -24.46
C VAL A 429 -16.32 4.27 -25.68
N GLU A 430 -15.00 4.17 -25.64
CA GLU A 430 -14.16 3.82 -26.80
C GLU A 430 -13.30 2.58 -26.57
N ALA A 431 -13.30 1.62 -27.50
CA ALA A 431 -12.32 0.52 -27.53
C ALA A 431 -12.22 -0.30 -26.22
N ASN A 432 -13.30 -0.42 -25.46
CA ASN A 432 -13.35 -1.26 -24.25
C ASN A 432 -13.74 -2.70 -24.60
N TYR A 433 -13.43 -3.64 -23.69
CA TYR A 433 -13.82 -5.04 -23.82
C TYR A 433 -14.81 -5.43 -22.73
N PHE A 434 -16.01 -5.85 -23.14
CA PHE A 434 -17.08 -6.31 -22.26
C PHE A 434 -17.28 -7.83 -22.43
N ARG A 435 -16.76 -8.63 -21.49
CA ARG A 435 -17.07 -10.06 -21.36
C ARG A 435 -18.23 -10.22 -20.40
N ASN A 436 -19.36 -10.74 -20.86
CA ASN A 436 -20.47 -11.15 -19.98
C ASN A 436 -21.00 -10.06 -19.03
N CYS A 437 -20.74 -8.80 -19.33
CA CYS A 437 -21.31 -7.65 -18.65
C CYS A 437 -22.81 -7.55 -18.99
N LYS A 438 -23.70 -7.79 -18.02
CA LYS A 438 -25.15 -7.92 -18.25
C LYS A 438 -25.72 -6.77 -19.10
N PHE A 439 -25.35 -5.54 -18.76
CA PHE A 439 -25.65 -4.35 -19.55
C PHE A 439 -24.37 -3.54 -19.73
N PRO A 440 -23.68 -3.64 -20.89
CA PRO A 440 -22.43 -2.91 -21.13
C PRO A 440 -22.58 -1.40 -20.92
N MET A 441 -23.72 -0.86 -21.36
CA MET A 441 -24.06 0.56 -21.28
C MET A 441 -25.53 0.71 -20.96
N LEU A 442 -25.90 1.72 -20.16
CA LEU A 442 -27.28 2.09 -19.86
C LEU A 442 -27.46 3.60 -19.84
N THR A 443 -28.59 4.05 -20.37
CA THR A 443 -29.08 5.42 -20.23
C THR A 443 -30.36 5.41 -19.40
N SER A 444 -30.44 6.28 -18.38
CA SER A 444 -31.56 6.29 -17.43
C SER A 444 -32.94 6.44 -18.09
N LEU A 445 -33.91 5.67 -17.62
CA LEU A 445 -35.33 5.72 -18.00
C LEU A 445 -35.63 5.39 -19.49
N GLN A 446 -34.71 4.74 -20.18
CA GLN A 446 -34.88 4.29 -21.56
C GLN A 446 -34.12 3.00 -21.82
N GLY A 447 -34.36 2.37 -22.98
CA GLY A 447 -33.61 1.18 -23.40
C GLY A 447 -33.61 0.07 -22.36
N ASN A 448 -32.50 -0.62 -22.19
CA ASN A 448 -32.43 -1.74 -21.26
C ASN A 448 -32.60 -1.36 -19.79
N ASP A 449 -32.51 -0.08 -19.40
CA ASP A 449 -32.74 0.36 -18.03
C ASP A 449 -34.18 0.08 -17.56
N VAL A 450 -35.16 0.23 -18.47
CA VAL A 450 -36.59 0.01 -18.16
C VAL A 450 -37.14 -1.26 -18.80
N TYR A 451 -36.49 -1.76 -19.85
CA TYR A 451 -36.94 -2.96 -20.55
C TYR A 451 -36.25 -4.26 -20.06
N ASP A 452 -35.04 -4.22 -19.48
CA ASP A 452 -34.27 -5.41 -19.02
C ASP A 452 -34.27 -6.54 -20.07
N GLY A 453 -33.98 -6.20 -21.33
CA GLY A 453 -34.01 -7.13 -22.45
C GLY A 453 -35.38 -7.79 -22.70
N SER A 454 -36.48 -7.07 -22.46
CA SER A 454 -37.86 -7.53 -22.69
C SER A 454 -38.63 -6.59 -23.63
N SER A 455 -39.85 -6.94 -23.99
CA SER A 455 -40.75 -6.12 -24.83
C SER A 455 -41.68 -5.23 -24.01
N SER A 456 -41.45 -5.04 -22.72
CA SER A 456 -42.34 -4.29 -21.83
C SER A 456 -41.57 -3.26 -21.03
N TYR A 457 -42.00 -2.00 -21.18
CA TYR A 457 -41.55 -0.91 -20.33
C TYR A 457 -42.01 -1.14 -18.89
N LYS A 458 -41.07 -1.19 -17.94
CA LYS A 458 -41.37 -1.29 -16.51
C LYS A 458 -40.49 -0.33 -15.73
N LEU A 459 -41.11 0.66 -15.08
CA LEU A 459 -40.38 1.60 -14.24
C LEU A 459 -39.72 0.91 -13.03
N ASP A 460 -40.31 -0.18 -12.54
CA ASP A 460 -39.73 -0.99 -11.44
C ASP A 460 -38.38 -1.63 -11.82
N ASN A 461 -38.03 -1.69 -13.10
CA ASN A 461 -36.71 -2.15 -13.55
C ASN A 461 -35.65 -1.04 -13.49
N ALA A 462 -36.05 0.23 -13.41
CA ALA A 462 -35.14 1.37 -13.57
C ALA A 462 -34.01 1.34 -12.53
N THR A 463 -32.77 1.29 -13.01
CA THR A 463 -31.55 1.12 -12.21
C THR A 463 -31.19 2.41 -11.46
N PHE A 464 -31.51 3.57 -12.04
CA PHE A 464 -30.96 4.85 -11.61
C PHE A 464 -31.91 5.74 -10.81
N SER A 465 -32.85 5.15 -10.07
CA SER A 465 -33.70 5.88 -9.12
C SER A 465 -34.51 7.01 -9.79
N ASN A 466 -34.97 6.79 -11.02
CA ASN A 466 -35.76 7.72 -11.82
C ASN A 466 -35.09 9.06 -12.13
N GLU A 467 -33.74 9.11 -12.13
CA GLU A 467 -33.00 10.27 -12.62
C GLU A 467 -33.23 10.46 -14.12
N THR A 468 -33.16 11.71 -14.61
CA THR A 468 -33.19 11.96 -16.06
C THR A 468 -31.99 11.30 -16.74
N GLY A 469 -32.06 11.07 -18.05
CA GLY A 469 -30.97 10.46 -18.81
C GLY A 469 -29.78 11.40 -18.99
N GLY A 470 -28.65 10.80 -19.37
CA GLY A 470 -27.53 11.47 -20.03
C GLY A 470 -27.36 10.91 -21.44
N SER A 471 -26.16 11.05 -22.00
CA SER A 471 -25.84 10.69 -23.38
C SER A 471 -24.57 9.83 -23.45
N ILE A 472 -24.63 8.72 -24.20
CA ILE A 472 -23.48 7.85 -24.46
C ILE A 472 -23.17 7.84 -25.97
N LYS A 473 -21.92 8.17 -26.31
CA LYS A 473 -21.30 7.86 -27.60
C LYS A 473 -20.42 6.61 -27.44
N SER A 474 -20.73 5.56 -28.19
CA SER A 474 -19.97 4.31 -28.25
C SER A 474 -19.17 4.25 -29.55
N TYR A 475 -17.93 3.78 -29.50
CA TYR A 475 -17.12 3.53 -30.69
C TYR A 475 -16.11 2.40 -30.46
N GLY A 476 -16.07 1.41 -31.37
CA GLY A 476 -14.99 0.42 -31.42
C GLY A 476 -14.93 -0.54 -30.22
N ASN A 477 -15.99 -0.62 -29.40
CA ASN A 477 -16.05 -1.54 -28.26
C ASN A 477 -16.24 -2.99 -28.70
N LYS A 478 -15.72 -3.92 -27.91
CA LYS A 478 -15.93 -5.36 -28.09
C LYS A 478 -16.91 -5.87 -27.04
N ILE A 479 -18.09 -6.31 -27.46
CA ILE A 479 -19.09 -6.95 -26.59
C ILE A 479 -19.10 -8.45 -26.86
N VAL A 480 -18.83 -9.24 -25.83
CA VAL A 480 -18.78 -10.71 -25.87
C VAL A 480 -19.79 -11.27 -24.88
N CYS A 481 -20.66 -12.15 -25.37
CA CYS A 481 -21.63 -12.88 -24.55
C CYS A 481 -21.46 -14.38 -24.75
N THR A 482 -21.05 -15.08 -23.70
CA THR A 482 -20.94 -16.55 -23.66
C THR A 482 -21.97 -17.18 -22.71
N ASN A 483 -22.64 -16.38 -21.88
CA ASN A 483 -23.56 -16.85 -20.83
C ASN A 483 -25.05 -16.50 -21.06
N ASN A 484 -25.40 -15.92 -22.21
CA ASN A 484 -26.77 -15.49 -22.56
C ASN A 484 -27.41 -14.43 -21.64
N THR A 485 -26.63 -13.58 -20.97
CA THR A 485 -27.20 -12.51 -20.10
C THR A 485 -27.14 -11.11 -20.69
N VAL A 486 -26.23 -10.88 -21.64
CA VAL A 486 -25.92 -9.54 -22.16
C VAL A 486 -27.07 -8.98 -23.01
N SER A 487 -27.46 -7.74 -22.77
CA SER A 487 -28.35 -6.96 -23.65
C SER A 487 -27.75 -5.59 -23.97
N TYR A 488 -27.85 -5.18 -25.23
CA TYR A 488 -27.32 -3.90 -25.72
C TYR A 488 -28.08 -3.43 -26.96
N TRP A 489 -28.65 -2.23 -26.89
CA TRP A 489 -29.56 -1.66 -27.89
C TRP A 489 -29.06 -0.32 -28.44
N PRO A 490 -28.39 -0.29 -29.61
CA PRO A 490 -27.93 0.96 -30.21
C PRO A 490 -29.06 1.83 -30.77
N TYR A 491 -28.85 3.15 -30.76
CA TYR A 491 -29.75 4.12 -31.38
C TYR A 491 -30.03 3.78 -32.86
N GLY A 492 -31.30 3.69 -33.22
CA GLY A 492 -31.74 3.46 -34.60
C GLY A 492 -31.42 2.07 -35.18
N ALA A 493 -30.91 1.13 -34.38
CA ALA A 493 -30.62 -0.22 -34.83
C ALA A 493 -31.91 -1.01 -35.13
N SER A 494 -31.88 -1.85 -36.17
CA SER A 494 -32.94 -2.81 -36.48
C SER A 494 -32.75 -4.17 -35.81
N THR A 495 -31.49 -4.51 -35.48
CA THR A 495 -31.09 -5.75 -34.81
C THR A 495 -30.48 -5.39 -33.47
N LEU A 496 -30.89 -6.11 -32.43
CA LEU A 496 -30.58 -5.85 -31.03
C LEU A 496 -29.96 -7.10 -30.40
N LEU A 497 -28.96 -6.92 -29.53
CA LEU A 497 -28.51 -7.98 -28.65
C LEU A 497 -29.42 -8.00 -27.41
N THR A 498 -30.12 -9.09 -27.17
CA THR A 498 -31.06 -9.23 -26.06
C THR A 498 -30.88 -10.59 -25.40
N LYS A 499 -30.41 -10.60 -24.15
CA LYS A 499 -30.12 -11.82 -23.36
C LYS A 499 -29.30 -12.83 -24.18
N GLY A 500 -28.22 -12.32 -24.77
CA GLY A 500 -27.28 -13.06 -25.63
C GLY A 500 -27.80 -13.47 -27.01
N LYS A 501 -28.98 -13.01 -27.43
CA LYS A 501 -29.56 -13.37 -28.73
C LYS A 501 -29.78 -12.15 -29.60
N GLU A 502 -29.48 -12.29 -30.89
CA GLU A 502 -29.89 -11.29 -31.88
C GLU A 502 -31.40 -11.38 -32.11
N VAL A 503 -32.09 -10.26 -31.92
CA VAL A 503 -33.52 -10.11 -32.15
C VAL A 503 -33.78 -8.82 -32.92
N THR A 504 -34.89 -8.73 -33.64
CA THR A 504 -35.24 -7.49 -34.35
C THR A 504 -35.98 -6.54 -33.41
N ALA A 505 -35.73 -5.24 -33.54
CA ALA A 505 -36.45 -4.21 -32.79
C ALA A 505 -37.98 -4.30 -33.02
N GLU A 506 -38.39 -4.63 -34.25
CA GLU A 506 -39.78 -4.90 -34.61
C GLU A 506 -40.39 -6.06 -33.81
N SER A 507 -39.65 -7.17 -33.66
CA SER A 507 -40.14 -8.33 -32.90
C SER A 507 -40.36 -8.06 -31.40
N LEU A 508 -39.68 -7.05 -30.85
CA LEU A 508 -39.88 -6.59 -29.47
C LEU A 508 -40.83 -5.39 -29.36
N ASN A 509 -41.32 -4.86 -30.49
CA ASN A 509 -42.10 -3.61 -30.56
C ASN A 509 -41.38 -2.43 -29.87
N ILE A 510 -40.08 -2.28 -30.15
CA ILE A 510 -39.23 -1.22 -29.61
C ILE A 510 -38.93 -0.19 -30.69
N ASP A 511 -39.17 1.09 -30.39
CA ASP A 511 -38.65 2.21 -31.17
C ASP A 511 -37.25 2.58 -30.66
N THR A 512 -36.22 2.17 -31.41
CA THR A 512 -34.81 2.37 -31.05
C THR A 512 -34.34 3.81 -31.25
N LYS A 513 -35.20 4.72 -31.72
CA LYS A 513 -34.92 6.17 -31.72
C LYS A 513 -35.31 6.86 -30.40
N THR A 514 -36.10 6.18 -29.57
CA THR A 514 -36.53 6.67 -28.26
C THR A 514 -36.07 5.78 -27.12
N ASN A 515 -35.87 4.48 -27.38
CA ASN A 515 -35.46 3.49 -26.39
C ASN A 515 -34.19 2.78 -26.85
N PHE A 516 -33.05 3.32 -26.42
CA PHE A 516 -31.72 2.86 -26.77
C PHE A 516 -30.77 3.04 -25.58
N ASP A 517 -29.65 2.32 -25.58
CA ASP A 517 -28.64 2.38 -24.53
C ASP A 517 -27.53 3.39 -24.84
N ALA A 518 -27.11 3.45 -26.11
CA ALA A 518 -26.05 4.34 -26.59
C ALA A 518 -26.20 4.67 -28.08
N TYR A 519 -25.52 5.73 -28.53
CA TYR A 519 -25.30 6.02 -29.95
C TYR A 519 -24.00 5.36 -30.42
N GLU A 520 -24.09 4.38 -31.32
CA GLU A 520 -22.92 3.71 -31.90
C GLU A 520 -22.40 4.53 -33.10
N ALA A 521 -21.26 5.18 -32.90
CA ALA A 521 -20.61 5.98 -33.93
C ALA A 521 -19.89 5.09 -34.96
N SER A 522 -19.91 5.50 -36.22
CA SER A 522 -19.21 4.84 -37.33
C SER A 522 -17.72 5.17 -37.37
N SER A 523 -17.32 6.29 -36.77
CA SER A 523 -15.92 6.70 -36.64
C SER A 523 -15.71 7.45 -35.33
N ARG A 524 -14.47 7.45 -34.84
CA ARG A 524 -14.09 8.17 -33.63
C ARG A 524 -14.51 9.64 -33.67
N ASP A 525 -14.29 10.32 -34.79
CA ASP A 525 -14.50 11.78 -34.92
C ASP A 525 -15.93 12.16 -35.35
N GLU A 526 -16.83 11.17 -35.48
CA GLU A 526 -18.24 11.44 -35.78
C GLU A 526 -18.90 12.20 -34.64
N LYS A 527 -19.58 13.31 -34.95
CA LYS A 527 -20.39 14.01 -33.97
C LYS A 527 -21.74 13.34 -33.81
N VAL A 528 -22.17 13.15 -32.56
CA VAL A 528 -23.54 12.74 -32.24
C VAL A 528 -24.48 13.87 -32.65
N PRO A 529 -25.48 13.64 -33.52
CA PRO A 529 -26.40 14.68 -33.95
C PRO A 529 -27.39 15.07 -32.85
N ASP A 530 -27.78 16.36 -32.78
CA ASP A 530 -28.72 16.91 -31.77
C ASP A 530 -30.10 16.23 -31.72
N ILE A 531 -30.49 15.47 -32.76
CA ILE A 531 -31.74 14.69 -32.76
C ILE A 531 -31.66 13.44 -31.87
N VAL A 532 -30.43 13.00 -31.53
CA VAL A 532 -30.17 11.93 -30.59
C VAL A 532 -30.15 12.54 -29.20
N LYS A 533 -31.20 12.28 -28.43
CA LYS A 533 -31.36 12.83 -27.09
C LYS A 533 -31.91 11.80 -26.11
N ALA A 534 -31.63 12.00 -24.84
CA ALA A 534 -32.23 11.21 -23.77
C ALA A 534 -33.76 11.35 -23.78
N LEU A 535 -34.48 10.25 -23.55
CA LEU A 535 -35.93 10.22 -23.48
C LEU A 535 -36.47 11.08 -22.33
N SER A 536 -35.82 10.97 -21.16
CA SER A 536 -36.13 11.75 -19.97
C SER A 536 -35.07 12.82 -19.78
N GLY A 537 -35.48 14.09 -19.68
CA GLY A 537 -34.58 15.25 -19.53
C GLY A 537 -34.11 15.87 -20.85
N GLU A 538 -34.30 15.20 -21.98
CA GLU A 538 -33.97 15.70 -23.33
C GLU A 538 -32.50 16.11 -23.54
N ASP A 539 -31.60 15.55 -22.72
CA ASP A 539 -30.16 15.79 -22.82
C ASP A 539 -29.59 15.36 -24.17
N THR A 540 -28.65 16.13 -24.71
CA THR A 540 -27.97 15.87 -25.98
C THR A 540 -26.47 15.76 -25.76
N TYR A 541 -25.81 14.85 -26.46
CA TYR A 541 -24.38 14.65 -26.31
C TYR A 541 -23.57 15.91 -26.67
N ASN A 542 -22.71 16.35 -25.77
CA ASN A 542 -22.01 17.63 -25.92
C ASN A 542 -20.82 17.60 -26.91
N ASN A 543 -20.44 16.41 -27.42
CA ASN A 543 -19.35 16.19 -28.36
C ASN A 543 -17.96 16.67 -27.90
N PHE A 544 -17.69 16.68 -26.59
CA PHE A 544 -16.41 17.12 -26.01
C PHE A 544 -15.20 16.36 -26.57
N ASP A 545 -15.39 15.09 -26.91
CA ASP A 545 -14.36 14.16 -27.42
C ASP A 545 -13.84 14.52 -28.82
N THR A 546 -14.61 15.31 -29.57
CA THR A 546 -14.24 15.82 -30.90
C THR A 546 -13.54 17.18 -30.84
N ASP A 547 -13.49 17.81 -29.67
CA ASP A 547 -12.77 19.06 -29.47
C ASP A 547 -11.31 18.79 -29.08
N THR A 548 -10.42 18.94 -30.05
CA THR A 548 -8.97 18.74 -29.86
C THR A 548 -8.34 19.67 -28.82
N SER A 549 -8.99 20.78 -28.44
CA SER A 549 -8.49 21.66 -27.38
C SER A 549 -8.85 21.17 -25.98
N LEU A 550 -9.87 20.30 -25.88
CA LEU A 550 -10.31 19.66 -24.66
C LEU A 550 -9.68 18.28 -24.49
N MET A 551 -9.39 17.55 -25.57
CA MET A 551 -8.84 16.19 -25.46
C MET A 551 -7.31 16.14 -25.25
N TYR A 552 -6.87 15.26 -24.36
CA TYR A 552 -5.47 14.91 -24.16
C TYR A 552 -4.96 13.98 -25.27
N SER A 553 -3.63 13.85 -25.40
CA SER A 553 -3.02 12.91 -26.33
C SER A 553 -3.07 11.48 -25.79
N TYR A 554 -3.55 10.54 -26.61
CA TYR A 554 -3.55 9.11 -26.31
C TYR A 554 -3.67 8.29 -27.60
N THR A 555 -3.53 6.97 -27.49
CA THR A 555 -3.79 6.04 -28.58
C THR A 555 -4.44 4.79 -28.00
N PRO A 556 -5.71 4.49 -28.33
CA PRO A 556 -6.37 3.29 -27.84
C PRO A 556 -5.73 2.04 -28.44
N ASN A 557 -5.78 0.95 -27.68
CA ASN A 557 -5.42 -0.36 -28.20
C ASN A 557 -6.64 -0.93 -28.94
N ALA A 558 -6.44 -1.97 -29.73
CA ALA A 558 -7.56 -2.70 -30.26
C ALA A 558 -8.34 -3.33 -29.09
N ALA A 559 -9.67 -3.25 -29.13
CA ALA A 559 -10.50 -3.70 -28.01
C ALA A 559 -10.25 -5.19 -27.71
N GLU A 560 -10.01 -6.03 -28.71
CA GLU A 560 -9.67 -7.45 -28.55
C GLU A 560 -8.40 -7.73 -27.74
N ASP A 561 -7.45 -6.80 -27.72
CA ASP A 561 -6.17 -6.95 -26.99
C ASP A 561 -6.30 -6.54 -25.52
N VAL A 562 -7.34 -5.76 -25.19
CA VAL A 562 -7.56 -5.18 -23.86
C VAL A 562 -7.47 -6.22 -22.73
N PRO A 563 -8.10 -7.41 -22.80
CA PRO A 563 -7.98 -8.40 -21.72
C PRO A 563 -6.52 -8.79 -21.44
N SER A 564 -5.72 -9.03 -22.48
CA SER A 564 -4.31 -9.43 -22.32
C SER A 564 -3.41 -8.30 -21.81
N ILE A 565 -3.76 -7.05 -22.13
CA ILE A 565 -3.02 -5.87 -21.69
C ILE A 565 -3.36 -5.58 -20.23
N VAL A 566 -4.66 -5.55 -19.89
CA VAL A 566 -5.15 -5.22 -18.55
C VAL A 566 -4.79 -6.31 -17.53
N THR A 567 -4.77 -7.58 -17.92
CA THR A 567 -4.33 -8.69 -17.04
C THR A 567 -2.83 -8.99 -17.13
N GLY A 568 -2.09 -8.24 -17.95
CA GLY A 568 -0.66 -8.42 -18.15
C GLY A 568 0.18 -7.83 -17.02
N TYR A 569 1.49 -8.09 -17.05
CA TYR A 569 2.45 -7.69 -16.01
C TYR A 569 2.49 -6.18 -15.66
N TYR A 570 2.16 -5.31 -16.61
CA TYR A 570 2.07 -3.85 -16.43
C TYR A 570 0.62 -3.34 -16.39
N GLY A 571 -0.33 -4.27 -16.27
CA GLY A 571 -1.76 -4.05 -16.36
C GLY A 571 -2.34 -3.53 -15.05
N ALA A 572 -3.59 -3.88 -14.77
CA ALA A 572 -4.31 -3.37 -13.63
C ALA A 572 -3.84 -3.99 -12.30
N GLY A 573 -4.00 -3.20 -11.23
CA GLY A 573 -3.65 -3.58 -9.85
C GLY A 573 -2.22 -3.21 -9.47
N ARG A 574 -1.80 -3.65 -8.29
CA ARG A 574 -0.44 -3.45 -7.79
C ARG A 574 0.60 -4.18 -8.63
N LEU A 575 1.88 -3.89 -8.38
CA LEU A 575 3.01 -4.70 -8.82
C LEU A 575 2.73 -6.18 -8.58
N ASN A 576 3.01 -7.01 -9.60
CA ASN A 576 2.74 -8.46 -9.60
C ASN A 576 1.25 -8.82 -9.32
N HIS A 577 0.34 -7.89 -9.58
CA HIS A 577 -1.08 -7.96 -9.23
C HIS A 577 -1.36 -8.05 -7.73
N GLY A 578 -0.36 -7.74 -6.90
CA GLY A 578 -0.46 -7.81 -5.45
C GLY A 578 -0.31 -9.22 -4.87
N ASP A 579 -0.12 -9.26 -3.56
CA ASP A 579 0.14 -10.47 -2.77
C ASP A 579 -1.11 -11.27 -2.37
N LEU A 580 -2.32 -10.73 -2.59
CA LEU A 580 -3.60 -11.43 -2.43
C LEU A 580 -4.22 -11.64 -3.82
N GLN A 581 -4.26 -12.89 -4.27
CA GLN A 581 -4.84 -13.29 -5.54
C GLN A 581 -6.13 -14.08 -5.33
N TYR A 582 -7.09 -13.86 -6.22
CA TYR A 582 -8.30 -14.66 -6.31
C TYR A 582 -8.61 -14.96 -7.78
N THR A 583 -9.29 -16.06 -8.04
CA THR A 583 -9.72 -16.41 -9.41
C THR A 583 -11.19 -16.74 -9.38
N PHE A 584 -11.97 -15.91 -10.08
CA PHE A 584 -13.38 -16.15 -10.30
C PHE A 584 -13.58 -17.19 -11.41
N SER A 585 -14.67 -17.92 -11.32
CA SER A 585 -15.14 -18.84 -12.36
C SER A 585 -16.26 -18.19 -13.19
N ASP A 586 -16.46 -18.65 -14.43
CA ASP A 586 -17.57 -18.19 -15.28
C ASP A 586 -18.97 -18.38 -14.62
N SER A 587 -19.08 -19.24 -13.61
CA SER A 587 -20.33 -19.43 -12.86
C SER A 587 -20.70 -18.25 -11.96
N GLU A 588 -19.73 -17.36 -11.71
CA GLU A 588 -19.87 -16.19 -10.84
C GLU A 588 -20.19 -14.91 -11.63
N ASP A 589 -20.08 -14.91 -12.97
CA ASP A 589 -20.35 -13.77 -13.86
C ASP A 589 -21.69 -13.05 -13.60
N THR A 590 -22.68 -13.78 -13.09
CA THR A 590 -24.04 -13.24 -12.84
C THR A 590 -24.32 -12.98 -11.37
N SER A 591 -23.37 -13.28 -10.49
CA SER A 591 -23.53 -13.15 -9.05
C SER A 591 -23.38 -11.70 -8.61
N SER A 592 -24.30 -11.22 -7.79
CA SER A 592 -24.11 -10.01 -6.98
C SER A 592 -24.02 -10.30 -5.48
N ASP A 593 -23.98 -11.58 -5.13
CA ASP A 593 -23.83 -12.00 -3.74
C ASP A 593 -22.37 -11.89 -3.32
N VAL A 594 -22.13 -11.74 -2.02
CA VAL A 594 -20.77 -11.75 -1.47
C VAL A 594 -20.14 -13.11 -1.70
N ASN A 595 -19.02 -13.15 -2.42
CA ASN A 595 -18.19 -14.34 -2.50
C ASN A 595 -17.55 -14.61 -1.13
N THR A 596 -18.03 -15.66 -0.46
CA THR A 596 -17.60 -15.98 0.91
C THR A 596 -16.12 -16.38 0.99
N SER A 597 -15.57 -17.01 -0.06
CA SER A 597 -14.15 -17.40 -0.09
C SER A 597 -13.24 -16.19 -0.18
N LEU A 598 -13.55 -15.25 -1.09
CA LEU A 598 -12.82 -13.98 -1.20
C LEU A 598 -12.96 -13.15 0.07
N ALA A 599 -14.17 -13.02 0.62
CA ALA A 599 -14.41 -12.31 1.88
C ALA A 599 -13.53 -12.87 3.02
N ASN A 600 -13.45 -14.20 3.15
CA ASN A 600 -12.61 -14.85 4.15
C ASN A 600 -11.11 -14.59 3.92
N LEU A 601 -10.63 -14.53 2.68
CA LEU A 601 -9.24 -14.16 2.39
C LEU A 601 -8.95 -12.73 2.82
N ILE A 602 -9.84 -11.79 2.49
CA ILE A 602 -9.73 -10.37 2.87
C ILE A 602 -9.75 -10.22 4.40
N ASP A 603 -10.65 -10.91 5.09
CA ASP A 603 -10.78 -10.81 6.55
C ASP A 603 -9.55 -11.37 7.27
N ASN A 604 -8.99 -12.47 6.78
CA ASN A 604 -7.78 -13.09 7.33
C ASN A 604 -6.48 -12.45 6.84
N TYR A 605 -6.52 -11.53 5.88
CA TYR A 605 -5.34 -10.87 5.36
C TYR A 605 -4.64 -10.03 6.45
N THR A 606 -3.36 -10.32 6.65
CA THR A 606 -2.49 -9.62 7.61
C THR A 606 -1.34 -8.87 6.95
N GLY A 607 -1.21 -8.92 5.63
CA GLY A 607 0.02 -8.59 4.90
C GLY A 607 1.07 -9.69 4.98
N LEU A 608 2.09 -9.58 4.13
CA LEU A 608 3.28 -10.42 4.20
C LEU A 608 4.01 -10.20 5.53
N SER A 609 4.42 -11.30 6.19
CA SER A 609 5.14 -11.22 7.47
C SER A 609 6.60 -10.82 7.26
N ALA A 610 6.87 -9.52 7.25
CA ALA A 610 8.22 -8.99 7.37
C ALA A 610 8.73 -9.14 8.82
N ASN A 611 9.96 -9.65 9.00
CA ASN A 611 10.61 -9.72 10.30
C ASN A 611 11.04 -8.30 10.71
N SER A 612 10.34 -7.70 11.67
CA SER A 612 10.58 -6.32 12.14
C SER A 612 11.95 -6.11 12.82
N ASP A 613 12.68 -7.18 13.13
CA ASP A 613 13.90 -7.15 13.96
C ASP A 613 15.21 -7.00 13.16
N GLN A 614 15.16 -6.90 11.84
CA GLN A 614 16.37 -6.83 10.98
C GLN A 614 16.29 -5.74 9.89
N GLN A 615 15.73 -4.59 10.23
CA GLN A 615 15.94 -3.39 9.43
C GLN A 615 17.32 -2.81 9.77
N PRO A 616 18.25 -2.63 8.80
CA PRO A 616 19.57 -2.07 9.07
C PRO A 616 19.45 -0.65 9.64
N SER A 617 20.15 -0.40 10.74
CA SER A 617 20.36 0.94 11.29
C SER A 617 20.87 1.88 10.19
N ALA A 618 20.16 2.97 9.95
CA ALA A 618 20.57 4.02 9.03
C ALA A 618 21.96 4.55 9.40
N ASN A 619 22.96 4.23 8.60
CA ASN A 619 24.21 4.98 8.56
C ASN A 619 24.01 6.14 7.57
N THR A 620 23.49 7.27 8.06
CA THR A 620 23.54 8.52 7.30
C THR A 620 24.96 9.07 7.37
N GLN A 621 25.72 8.86 6.31
CA GLN A 621 26.88 9.70 6.03
C GLN A 621 26.42 11.01 5.40
N ASP A 622 27.06 12.07 5.87
CA ASP A 622 26.61 13.46 5.92
C ASP A 622 26.52 14.18 4.56
N GLY A 623 25.59 15.14 4.52
CA GLY A 623 25.33 16.08 3.45
C GLY A 623 24.54 17.28 3.97
N ASP A 624 25.02 17.91 5.04
CA ASP A 624 24.82 19.31 5.46
C ASP A 624 23.39 19.91 5.44
N SER A 625 22.71 19.92 6.59
CA SER A 625 22.35 21.15 7.34
C SER A 625 21.30 20.93 8.46
N THR A 626 21.73 21.23 9.70
CA THR A 626 21.01 21.84 10.84
C THR A 626 19.63 21.33 11.31
N SER A 627 19.69 20.42 12.30
CA SER A 627 19.00 20.39 13.62
C SER A 627 17.48 20.66 13.77
N ASN A 628 16.76 19.70 14.36
CA ASN A 628 16.42 19.68 15.80
C ASN A 628 15.49 18.48 16.09
N ASP A 629 16.05 17.42 16.66
CA ASP A 629 15.32 16.19 16.99
C ASP A 629 15.05 16.13 18.50
N GLN A 630 13.77 16.01 18.85
CA GLN A 630 13.28 15.71 20.20
C GLN A 630 12.59 14.34 20.11
N THR A 631 13.34 13.29 20.45
CA THR A 631 12.86 11.90 20.47
C THR A 631 12.06 11.62 21.73
N ASP A 632 10.81 11.20 21.57
CA ASP A 632 9.98 10.56 22.60
C ASP A 632 10.14 9.03 22.48
N GLN A 633 10.40 8.35 23.59
CA GLN A 633 10.80 6.94 23.64
C GLN A 633 9.62 6.01 23.97
N ASP A 634 9.49 4.93 23.20
CA ASP A 634 8.67 3.76 23.56
C ASP A 634 9.50 2.82 24.45
N THR A 635 9.02 2.59 25.68
CA THR A 635 9.76 1.91 26.75
C THR A 635 9.05 0.62 27.11
N ASN A 636 9.58 -0.55 26.74
CA ASN A 636 9.35 -1.85 27.42
C ASN A 636 10.14 -3.07 26.85
N GLN A 637 11.32 -2.88 26.24
CA GLN A 637 12.21 -4.01 25.95
C GLN A 637 13.18 -4.25 27.12
N ALA A 638 13.22 -5.49 27.62
CA ALA A 638 14.12 -5.87 28.71
C ALA A 638 15.52 -6.26 28.22
N ILE A 639 16.55 -5.82 28.94
CA ILE A 639 17.95 -6.08 28.64
C ILE A 639 18.28 -7.55 28.99
N THR A 640 18.77 -8.29 27.99
CA THR A 640 19.03 -9.75 28.06
C THR A 640 20.48 -10.14 27.75
N LYS A 641 21.31 -9.18 27.32
CA LYS A 641 22.72 -9.34 26.91
C LYS A 641 23.54 -8.15 27.41
N SER A 642 24.86 -8.30 27.44
CA SER A 642 25.76 -7.23 27.88
C SER A 642 25.63 -5.97 27.00
N LEU A 643 25.70 -4.80 27.62
CA LEU A 643 25.30 -3.56 27.00
C LEU A 643 26.07 -2.37 27.59
N ILE A 644 26.39 -1.40 26.73
CA ILE A 644 27.07 -0.15 27.09
C ILE A 644 26.16 1.01 26.67
N CYS A 645 26.00 1.99 27.56
CA CYS A 645 25.24 3.21 27.32
C CYS A 645 26.05 4.42 27.78
N SER A 646 26.52 5.21 26.82
CA SER A 646 27.03 6.57 27.04
C SER A 646 25.93 7.58 26.77
N PHE A 647 26.21 8.87 26.94
CA PHE A 647 25.25 9.94 26.66
C PHE A 647 25.86 10.94 25.69
N ASP A 648 25.05 11.49 24.80
CA ASP A 648 25.48 12.60 23.94
C ASP A 648 25.56 13.93 24.73
N LYS A 649 25.88 15.03 24.04
CA LYS A 649 25.96 16.37 24.66
C LYS A 649 24.62 16.89 25.20
N THR A 650 23.49 16.33 24.76
CA THR A 650 22.14 16.74 25.14
C THR A 650 21.53 15.84 26.21
N GLY A 651 22.12 14.67 26.47
CA GLY A 651 21.73 13.73 27.51
C GLY A 651 20.99 12.52 26.96
N VAL A 652 20.88 12.40 25.63
CA VAL A 652 20.28 11.23 24.98
C VAL A 652 21.20 10.03 25.18
N PRO A 653 20.67 8.89 25.67
CA PRO A 653 21.44 7.68 25.85
C PRO A 653 21.81 7.08 24.49
N SER A 654 23.02 6.56 24.36
CA SER A 654 23.46 5.83 23.15
C SER A 654 22.74 4.50 22.96
N ASN A 655 21.95 4.06 23.95
CA ASN A 655 21.17 2.86 23.89
C ASN A 655 19.71 3.12 24.34
N PRO A 656 18.72 2.85 23.49
CA PRO A 656 17.31 3.17 23.76
C PRO A 656 16.67 2.27 24.83
N LEU A 657 17.35 1.20 25.28
CA LEU A 657 16.86 0.39 26.40
C LEU A 657 17.01 1.10 27.77
N PHE A 658 17.72 2.24 27.80
CA PHE A 658 17.69 3.16 28.92
C PHE A 658 16.78 4.35 28.61
N THR A 659 15.77 4.56 29.45
CA THR A 659 14.94 5.76 29.42
C THR A 659 15.56 6.83 30.29
N VAL A 660 16.01 7.93 29.69
CA VAL A 660 16.69 9.01 30.41
C VAL A 660 15.83 10.26 30.40
N ILE A 661 15.49 10.73 31.60
CA ILE A 661 15.03 12.10 31.82
C ILE A 661 16.21 12.84 32.45
N GLY A 662 16.73 13.86 31.78
CA GLY A 662 17.87 14.62 32.29
C GLY A 662 18.55 15.44 31.20
N ASN A 663 19.52 16.26 31.59
CA ASN A 663 20.25 17.13 30.68
C ASN A 663 21.69 16.65 30.52
N GLY A 664 22.18 16.55 29.29
CA GLY A 664 23.57 16.25 28.99
C GLY A 664 24.51 17.45 29.11
N SER A 665 25.81 17.19 28.93
CA SER A 665 26.83 18.23 28.74
C SER A 665 28.09 17.63 28.11
N ASN A 666 28.83 18.46 27.36
CA ASN A 666 30.17 18.17 26.85
C ASN A 666 31.25 19.06 27.49
N SER A 667 30.93 19.72 28.61
CA SER A 667 31.81 20.70 29.27
C SER A 667 31.98 20.42 30.77
N LYS A 668 31.80 19.17 31.20
CA LYS A 668 31.78 18.75 32.61
C LYS A 668 32.87 17.74 32.96
N GLY A 669 34.00 17.82 32.26
CA GLY A 669 35.15 16.93 32.44
C GLY A 669 35.07 15.69 31.56
N THR A 670 35.87 14.68 31.91
CA THR A 670 35.95 13.39 31.21
C THR A 670 35.85 12.24 32.21
N ALA A 671 35.52 11.05 31.72
CA ALA A 671 35.69 9.80 32.46
C ALA A 671 36.43 8.77 31.59
N THR A 672 37.37 8.03 32.16
CA THR A 672 38.09 6.97 31.43
C THR A 672 37.73 5.59 31.98
N TYR A 673 37.20 4.72 31.12
CA TYR A 673 36.82 3.35 31.47
C TYR A 673 37.28 2.38 30.38
N ASN A 674 37.96 1.29 30.77
CA ASN A 674 38.53 0.28 29.88
C ASN A 674 39.38 0.86 28.71
N GLY A 675 40.13 1.94 28.97
CA GLY A 675 40.98 2.59 27.98
C GLY A 675 40.28 3.57 27.04
N THR A 676 38.96 3.72 27.15
CA THR A 676 38.16 4.69 26.38
C THR A 676 37.85 5.92 27.24
N THR A 677 38.11 7.12 26.71
CA THR A 677 37.77 8.39 27.37
C THR A 677 36.45 8.93 26.82
N TYR A 678 35.50 9.20 27.71
CA TYR A 678 34.20 9.79 27.43
C TYR A 678 34.23 11.27 27.82
N SER A 679 33.86 12.17 26.90
CA SER A 679 33.85 13.63 27.10
C SER A 679 32.45 14.23 27.17
N THR A 680 31.41 13.40 27.06
CA THR A 680 29.99 13.78 27.18
C THR A 680 29.34 12.99 28.32
N CYS A 681 28.45 13.63 29.06
CA CYS A 681 27.85 13.06 30.26
C CYS A 681 26.39 13.47 30.42
N LEU A 682 25.66 12.69 31.19
CA LEU A 682 24.38 13.08 31.79
C LEU A 682 24.61 13.77 33.13
N LYS A 683 24.05 14.97 33.30
CA LYS A 683 24.08 15.68 34.58
C LYS A 683 23.06 15.05 35.53
N MET A 684 23.51 14.55 36.68
CA MET A 684 22.64 14.02 37.73
C MET A 684 22.06 15.17 38.57
N GLU A 685 21.01 15.79 38.06
CA GLU A 685 20.26 16.90 38.65
C GLU A 685 18.98 16.39 39.36
N GLY A 686 18.25 17.27 40.04
CA GLY A 686 17.10 16.85 40.86
C GLY A 686 15.99 16.15 40.04
N SER A 687 15.86 16.51 38.77
CA SER A 687 14.94 15.91 37.81
C SER A 687 15.50 14.68 37.09
N THR A 688 16.79 14.37 37.24
CA THR A 688 17.43 13.31 36.46
C THR A 688 16.97 11.92 36.92
N SER A 689 16.46 11.12 35.99
CA SER A 689 16.04 9.74 36.17
C SER A 689 16.49 8.89 34.99
N ILE A 690 17.04 7.71 35.25
CA ILE A 690 17.42 6.73 34.23
C ILE A 690 16.71 5.43 34.56
N LYS A 691 15.88 4.90 33.65
CA LYS A 691 15.12 3.66 33.85
C LYS A 691 15.54 2.59 32.86
N PHE A 692 15.56 1.34 33.29
CA PHE A 692 15.80 0.17 32.46
C PHE A 692 15.24 -1.08 33.14
N THR A 693 15.04 -2.16 32.39
CA THR A 693 14.56 -3.45 32.93
C THR A 693 15.51 -4.57 32.52
N THR A 694 15.83 -5.48 33.44
CA THR A 694 16.66 -6.66 33.21
C THR A 694 15.84 -7.93 33.41
N THR A 695 16.14 -9.00 32.68
CA THR A 695 15.48 -10.32 32.83
C THR A 695 16.41 -11.42 33.34
N LYS A 696 17.68 -11.07 33.57
CA LYS A 696 18.73 -11.93 34.13
C LYS A 696 19.51 -11.13 35.17
N GLU A 697 20.17 -11.84 36.08
CA GLU A 697 21.15 -11.22 36.96
C GLU A 697 22.31 -10.65 36.12
N MET A 698 22.72 -9.41 36.39
CA MET A 698 23.76 -8.70 35.64
C MET A 698 24.64 -7.84 36.57
N GLU A 699 25.87 -7.54 36.15
CA GLU A 699 26.72 -6.53 36.81
C GLU A 699 26.46 -5.14 36.21
N LEU A 700 25.83 -4.26 36.98
CA LEU A 700 25.66 -2.84 36.66
C LEU A 700 26.94 -2.07 37.01
N THR A 701 27.61 -1.50 36.01
CA THR A 701 28.68 -0.52 36.21
C THR A 701 28.20 0.90 35.92
N LEU A 702 28.44 1.83 36.85
CA LEU A 702 28.23 3.27 36.66
C LEU A 702 29.57 4.01 36.74
N VAL A 703 29.86 4.82 35.73
CA VAL A 703 31.13 5.57 35.62
C VAL A 703 30.83 7.08 35.66
N PHE A 704 31.33 7.73 36.71
CA PHE A 704 31.27 9.17 36.92
C PHE A 704 32.59 9.84 36.54
N GLY A 705 32.64 11.18 36.54
CA GLY A 705 33.81 11.96 36.13
C GLY A 705 35.11 11.56 36.83
N ASP A 706 36.23 11.59 36.10
CA ASP A 706 37.56 11.25 36.59
C ASP A 706 37.91 12.10 37.83
N ASN A 707 38.31 11.45 38.91
CA ASN A 707 38.63 12.05 40.22
C ASN A 707 37.43 12.61 41.02
N GLU A 708 36.18 12.34 40.63
CA GLU A 708 35.00 12.66 41.44
C GLU A 708 34.60 11.50 42.37
N THR A 709 34.21 11.79 43.61
CA THR A 709 33.44 10.84 44.43
C THR A 709 31.95 11.07 44.18
N ALA A 710 31.22 10.03 43.77
CA ALA A 710 29.82 10.15 43.38
C ALA A 710 28.87 9.37 44.29
N SER A 711 27.71 9.97 44.59
CA SER A 711 26.62 9.29 45.27
C SER A 711 25.37 9.31 44.40
N PHE A 712 24.63 8.20 44.38
CA PHE A 712 23.38 8.06 43.62
C PHE A 712 22.36 7.21 44.38
N LYS A 713 21.15 7.13 43.86
CA LYS A 713 20.10 6.21 44.32
C LYS A 713 19.79 5.21 43.22
N LEU A 714 19.71 3.93 43.56
CA LEU A 714 19.21 2.86 42.69
C LEU A 714 17.97 2.28 43.35
N ASN A 715 16.81 2.39 42.70
CA ASN A 715 15.50 2.03 43.26
C ASN A 715 15.26 2.61 44.66
N GLY A 716 15.71 3.85 44.88
CA GLY A 716 15.60 4.56 46.16
C GLY A 716 16.71 4.25 47.19
N THR A 717 17.44 3.13 47.05
CA THR A 717 18.57 2.77 47.92
C THR A 717 19.77 3.67 47.64
N SER A 718 20.34 4.27 48.69
CA SER A 718 21.44 5.22 48.56
C SER A 718 22.82 4.55 48.54
N TYR A 719 23.57 4.79 47.47
CA TYR A 719 24.99 4.47 47.36
C TYR A 719 25.79 5.77 47.56
N THR A 720 26.67 5.81 48.56
CA THR A 720 27.35 7.05 49.00
C THR A 720 28.84 7.03 48.62
N GLY A 721 29.34 8.16 48.14
CA GLY A 721 30.63 8.35 47.49
C GLY A 721 31.88 7.92 48.26
N ASN A 722 32.66 6.98 47.70
CA ASN A 722 34.10 6.80 47.95
C ASN A 722 34.92 6.51 46.67
N THR A 723 34.26 6.48 45.49
CA THR A 723 34.87 6.16 44.19
C THR A 723 34.10 6.87 43.06
N SER A 724 34.71 6.95 41.87
CA SER A 724 34.07 7.41 40.62
C SER A 724 33.43 6.27 39.82
N ILE A 725 33.72 5.01 40.16
CA ILE A 725 33.21 3.82 39.46
C ILE A 725 32.55 2.87 40.46
N TYR A 726 31.30 2.51 40.19
CA TYR A 726 30.53 1.56 40.98
C TYR A 726 30.24 0.31 40.15
N LYS A 727 30.44 -0.87 40.73
CA LYS A 727 30.04 -2.17 40.18
C LYS A 727 29.05 -2.83 41.15
N ILE A 728 27.86 -3.18 40.68
CA ILE A 728 26.76 -3.67 41.50
C ILE A 728 26.10 -4.85 40.80
N THR A 729 26.05 -6.00 41.45
CA THR A 729 25.22 -7.12 40.98
C THR A 729 23.74 -6.80 41.21
N ILE A 730 22.96 -6.84 40.13
CA ILE A 730 21.52 -6.59 40.13
C ILE A 730 20.78 -7.83 39.63
N SER A 731 19.66 -8.18 40.26
CA SER A 731 18.80 -9.30 39.86
C SER A 731 17.86 -8.92 38.69
N PRO A 732 17.09 -9.85 38.11
CA PRO A 732 16.04 -9.52 37.13
C PRO A 732 14.98 -8.60 37.75
N ASP A 733 14.95 -7.32 37.38
CA ASP A 733 13.92 -6.36 37.83
C ASP A 733 13.92 -5.10 36.94
N SER A 734 12.99 -4.19 37.21
CA SER A 734 13.02 -2.81 36.71
C SER A 734 13.81 -1.92 37.67
N TYR A 735 14.72 -1.14 37.11
CA TYR A 735 15.66 -0.29 37.82
C TYR A 735 15.48 1.17 37.45
N GLU A 736 15.59 2.05 38.44
CA GLU A 736 15.62 3.50 38.30
C GLU A 736 16.84 4.07 39.05
N ILE A 737 17.72 4.76 38.32
CA ILE A 737 18.86 5.51 38.86
C ILE A 737 18.45 6.97 38.99
N LYS A 738 18.63 7.54 40.19
CA LYS A 738 18.36 8.94 40.50
C LYS A 738 19.53 9.59 41.22
N LYS A 739 19.54 10.91 41.22
CA LYS A 739 20.51 11.72 41.96
C LYS A 739 20.44 11.44 43.48
N LYS A 740 21.63 11.34 44.10
CA LYS A 740 21.82 11.68 45.51
C LYS A 740 22.62 12.98 45.64
N ASP A 741 23.79 13.04 45.00
CA ASP A 741 24.62 14.26 44.91
C ASP A 741 24.68 14.78 43.46
N SER A 742 24.91 16.09 43.26
CA SER A 742 25.08 16.66 41.91
C SER A 742 26.41 16.20 41.30
N ARG A 743 26.34 15.24 40.38
CA ARG A 743 27.50 14.64 39.68
C ARG A 743 27.20 14.41 38.21
N ASN A 744 28.20 13.99 37.45
CA ASN A 744 28.08 13.77 36.01
C ASN A 744 28.35 12.29 35.69
N LEU A 745 27.36 11.61 35.11
CA LEU A 745 27.44 10.20 34.72
C LEU A 745 27.83 10.10 33.25
N PHE A 746 28.93 9.42 32.95
CA PHE A 746 29.48 9.31 31.59
C PHE A 746 29.13 7.99 30.92
N LEU A 747 28.99 6.92 31.71
CA LEU A 747 28.77 5.57 31.18
C LEU A 747 27.92 4.73 32.14
N ILE A 748 27.08 3.90 31.55
CA ILE A 748 26.45 2.73 32.19
C ILE A 748 26.88 1.49 31.40
N THR A 749 27.29 0.44 32.10
CA THR A 749 27.39 -0.90 31.50
C THR A 749 26.57 -1.90 32.28
N LEU A 750 26.05 -2.91 31.58
CA LEU A 750 25.40 -4.09 32.13
C LEU A 750 26.14 -5.28 31.52
N GLU A 751 26.69 -6.16 32.34
CA GLU A 751 27.45 -7.34 31.88
C GLU A 751 26.85 -8.65 32.37
#